data_AF-A0AAN8E3B3-F1
#
_entry.id   AF-A0AAN8E3B3-F1
#
_cell.length_a   1.000
_cell.length_b   1.000
_cell.length_c   1.000
_cell.angle_alpha   90.00
_cell.angle_beta   90.00
_cell.angle_gamma   90.00
#
_symmetry.space_group_name_H-M   'P 1'
#
loop_
_entity.id
_entity.type
_entity.pdbx_description
1 polymer ?
#
loop_
_entity_poly.entity_id
_entity_poly.type
_entity_poly.pdbx_seq_one_letter_code
_entity_poly.pdbx_strand_id
1 'polypeptide(L)'
;MTGALHTGLMLFSFVVVCESEPTHAGPDRAGDLHEQSKLLHLTSNWAFHLVNESLDFSGADRFCRGQFSSLVPVEQSEDRGGVLELLQQAAHRTPVWVRDPAKAASKPLALSKQYLQFPALNFPRDSREGFARVNMSFPALSSISVCVRVQWNPEWNEVSTIFSYAAPVFTNEFQLRGQVDMQGRILLALIIHGKHLPYKASFPNDGDWHHICVTWRLSNGHWAIYVDGDKKDMGSGSDTSRNIYGDGILILGQDQDSFGGNFTEPFFGNITDLNVWNMSLEARHVRALSACSSKTQELLFSWNLEHVSSHPVVSEVQALLFCPVHQQMELQGCRTLQGGSDQPPLLGLTDCSDPLPFICRSSRERFLKMKQIRDSQTSQPTAFMSQLLKLSNHSQAVLGQQPSGRGSLSQVSALLEVSVQALQDTQQEGLQPADMVSLIQLLSLAANVPTQPPTKETSIQELSQHFISVADSIISADNALKWQAIKEVVNGPMDVVNTIDQMVTSLSASLMAETDHMTILRPNIKLEVQQQWLQGGSRGSSESRGSSFCGPETERLTNLDCISVPNQKIQDLHNNGFHKLTLVNTWYGSLRPLFNREENITMVPTVTDGSQRYLSTVLGSSLISTTVLGDDQPLSTAVSFQLQHRVQNPTGTVYDPVCAFWDFDLNPEAGGWWNTRGCDIVSKHHGYTVCYCNHTTNFALLLQVYEAQRSPENEKALQVLTLIGCGVSLCGLLFTFILFIAVGVPKSDRTTVHKNLIVALSVAELLLMCSDWASANEAACFMVTALLHLFFMASFSWMLVEGLLLWSKVVSVNISEDRRMKLYYIIGWGLPVLIVGVTLAVSVDEYKAEDHCWLNVKTDTIWAFVGPVVFVLAVNAVVLCRVVMVTVSSARRRAKMLSPSSASKMQTFDLTW
;
A
#
# COMPACT_ATOMS: atom_id res chain seq x y z
N MET A 1 31.26 15.22 -69.25
CA MET A 1 30.51 14.21 -70.02
C MET A 1 29.72 13.37 -69.03
N THR A 2 28.41 13.15 -69.05
CA THR A 2 27.23 13.61 -69.80
C THR A 2 26.07 12.77 -69.21
N GLY A 3 24.94 13.42 -68.82
CA GLY A 3 23.57 12.85 -68.66
C GLY A 3 23.34 11.74 -67.60
N ALA A 4 22.54 11.97 -66.55
CA ALA A 4 21.04 11.98 -66.47
C ALA A 4 20.51 10.61 -66.00
N LEU A 5 19.40 10.43 -65.26
CA LEU A 5 18.55 11.15 -64.28
C LEU A 5 17.39 10.14 -63.97
N HIS A 6 16.70 10.25 -62.82
CA HIS A 6 15.53 9.44 -62.33
C HIS A 6 15.90 8.17 -61.52
N THR A 7 15.39 7.87 -60.33
CA THR A 7 14.27 8.31 -59.45
C THR A 7 14.71 8.01 -57.98
N GLY A 8 14.23 8.58 -56.88
CA GLY A 8 13.27 9.62 -56.54
C GLY A 8 13.32 9.77 -55.01
N LEU A 9 13.61 10.98 -54.52
CA LEU A 9 13.62 11.40 -53.12
C LEU A 9 12.96 12.77 -53.09
N MET A 10 11.92 12.96 -52.26
CA MET A 10 11.24 14.22 -51.87
C MET A 10 9.84 13.83 -51.33
N LEU A 11 9.24 14.38 -50.27
CA LEU A 11 9.37 15.68 -49.60
C LEU A 11 8.75 15.60 -48.19
N PHE A 12 9.43 16.18 -47.21
CA PHE A 12 8.84 16.86 -46.05
C PHE A 12 8.50 18.30 -46.47
N SER A 13 7.32 18.81 -46.14
CA SER A 13 7.07 20.26 -45.93
C SER A 13 5.71 20.50 -45.27
N PHE A 14 5.77 21.32 -44.21
CA PHE A 14 4.67 22.00 -43.51
C PHE A 14 3.92 22.98 -44.42
N VAL A 15 2.59 23.08 -44.27
CA VAL A 15 1.82 24.32 -44.51
C VAL A 15 0.64 24.40 -43.53
N VAL A 16 0.57 25.55 -42.86
CA VAL A 16 -0.52 26.10 -42.04
C VAL A 16 -1.68 26.53 -42.92
N VAL A 17 -2.94 26.20 -42.57
CA VAL A 17 -4.13 26.94 -43.03
C VAL A 17 -5.12 27.10 -41.87
N CYS A 18 -5.60 28.34 -41.75
CA CYS A 18 -6.42 28.92 -40.69
C CYS A 18 -7.87 28.42 -40.60
N GLU A 19 -8.44 28.77 -39.45
CA GLU A 19 -9.86 29.04 -39.14
C GLU A 19 -10.86 29.08 -40.30
N SER A 20 -11.97 28.37 -40.12
CA SER A 20 -13.27 28.78 -40.64
C SER A 20 -14.38 28.41 -39.64
N GLU A 21 -15.32 29.35 -39.50
CA GLU A 21 -16.43 29.44 -38.54
C GLU A 21 -17.36 28.21 -38.43
N PRO A 22 -18.07 28.06 -37.30
CA PRO A 22 -19.05 27.01 -37.11
C PRO A 22 -20.34 27.27 -37.91
N THR A 23 -20.79 26.23 -38.60
CA THR A 23 -22.09 26.18 -39.27
C THR A 23 -23.22 26.10 -38.24
N HIS A 24 -24.25 26.92 -38.45
CA HIS A 24 -25.45 27.05 -37.62
C HIS A 24 -26.03 25.71 -37.11
N ALA A 25 -26.12 25.58 -35.78
CA ALA A 25 -26.99 24.62 -35.12
C ALA A 25 -28.46 25.10 -35.16
N GLY A 26 -29.37 24.19 -35.52
CA GLY A 26 -30.82 24.38 -35.40
C GLY A 26 -31.27 24.42 -33.92
N PRO A 27 -32.50 24.90 -33.64
CA PRO A 27 -32.90 25.29 -32.30
C PRO A 27 -33.43 24.08 -31.52
N ASP A 28 -32.59 23.46 -30.69
CA ASP A 28 -33.05 22.52 -29.67
C ASP A 28 -33.06 23.18 -28.27
N ARG A 29 -34.29 23.33 -27.75
CA ARG A 29 -34.71 23.52 -26.35
C ARG A 29 -33.76 24.29 -25.41
N ALA A 30 -33.87 25.62 -25.45
CA ALA A 30 -33.24 26.58 -24.54
C ALA A 30 -33.80 26.59 -23.08
N GLY A 31 -34.33 25.48 -22.57
CA GLY A 31 -34.96 25.40 -21.23
C GLY A 31 -34.02 24.96 -20.11
N ASP A 32 -33.20 23.92 -20.33
CA ASP A 32 -32.42 23.26 -19.26
C ASP A 32 -30.98 23.78 -19.09
N LEU A 33 -30.44 24.52 -20.07
CA LEU A 33 -29.06 25.01 -20.05
C LEU A 33 -28.81 26.16 -19.06
N HIS A 34 -29.86 26.81 -18.54
CA HIS A 34 -29.72 28.01 -17.70
C HIS A 34 -29.57 27.74 -16.19
N GLU A 35 -29.94 26.54 -15.71
CA GLU A 35 -29.71 26.12 -14.32
C GLU A 35 -28.35 25.46 -14.11
N GLN A 36 -27.91 24.60 -15.04
CA GLN A 36 -26.60 23.94 -14.95
C GLN A 36 -25.42 24.91 -15.09
N SER A 37 -25.60 26.05 -15.77
CA SER A 37 -24.53 27.06 -15.92
C SER A 37 -24.22 27.84 -14.63
N LYS A 38 -25.06 27.75 -13.59
CA LYS A 38 -24.86 28.48 -12.32
C LYS A 38 -24.10 27.68 -11.26
N LEU A 39 -23.94 26.37 -11.45
CA LEU A 39 -23.35 25.44 -10.46
C LEU A 39 -21.93 24.96 -10.82
N LEU A 40 -21.41 25.39 -11.97
CA LEU A 40 -20.12 24.97 -12.50
C LEU A 40 -19.29 26.18 -12.94
N HIS A 41 -18.04 26.26 -12.47
CA HIS A 41 -17.07 27.27 -12.88
C HIS A 41 -15.76 26.62 -13.34
N LEU A 42 -15.25 27.01 -14.51
CA LEU A 42 -14.06 26.46 -15.14
C LEU A 42 -12.98 27.54 -15.25
N THR A 43 -11.82 27.31 -14.64
CA THR A 43 -10.62 28.15 -14.81
C THR A 43 -9.70 27.55 -15.88
N SER A 44 -8.49 28.11 -16.05
CA SER A 44 -7.45 27.56 -16.93
C SER A 44 -7.07 26.12 -16.56
N ASN A 45 -6.95 25.83 -15.25
CA ASN A 45 -6.43 24.56 -14.74
C ASN A 45 -7.46 23.71 -13.99
N TRP A 46 -8.53 24.31 -13.45
CA TRP A 46 -9.45 23.67 -12.51
C TRP A 46 -10.93 23.75 -12.93
N ALA A 47 -11.71 22.79 -12.45
CA ALA A 47 -13.16 22.78 -12.52
C ALA A 47 -13.74 22.76 -11.09
N PHE A 48 -14.58 23.73 -10.77
CA PHE A 48 -15.26 23.87 -9.50
C PHE A 48 -16.74 23.58 -9.68
N HIS A 49 -17.25 22.63 -8.89
CA HIS A 49 -18.64 22.20 -8.95
C HIS A 49 -19.30 22.35 -7.59
N LEU A 50 -20.35 23.16 -7.53
CA LEU A 50 -21.13 23.42 -6.32
C LEU A 50 -22.22 22.35 -6.16
N VAL A 51 -22.18 21.64 -5.04
CA VAL A 51 -23.19 20.64 -4.66
C VAL A 51 -24.11 21.27 -3.62
N ASN A 52 -25.39 21.42 -3.98
CA ASN A 52 -26.40 22.08 -3.15
C ASN A 52 -27.04 21.13 -2.11
N GLU A 53 -26.56 19.90 -2.00
CA GLU A 53 -26.95 18.98 -0.94
C GLU A 53 -26.16 19.25 0.33
N SER A 54 -26.82 19.12 1.47
CA SER A 54 -26.22 19.37 2.78
C SER A 54 -25.76 18.06 3.42
N LEU A 55 -24.45 17.88 3.52
CA LEU A 55 -23.79 16.73 4.15
C LEU A 55 -22.88 17.20 5.29
N ASP A 56 -22.59 16.29 6.22
CA ASP A 56 -21.52 16.49 7.19
C ASP A 56 -20.16 16.58 6.45
N PHE A 57 -19.13 17.11 7.10
CA PHE A 57 -17.83 17.30 6.46
C PHE A 57 -17.23 15.98 5.93
N SER A 58 -17.41 14.88 6.68
CA SER A 58 -16.90 13.56 6.28
C SER A 58 -17.66 12.99 5.07
N GLY A 59 -18.99 13.17 5.02
CA GLY A 59 -19.82 12.79 3.88
C GLY A 59 -19.54 13.65 2.66
N ALA A 60 -19.32 14.95 2.83
CA ALA A 60 -18.93 15.87 1.75
C ALA A 60 -17.58 15.48 1.12
N ASP A 61 -16.57 15.16 1.93
CA ASP A 61 -15.27 14.71 1.40
C ASP A 61 -15.40 13.37 0.67
N ARG A 62 -16.12 12.40 1.26
CA ARG A 62 -16.36 11.09 0.63
C ARG A 62 -17.14 11.22 -0.68
N PHE A 63 -18.13 12.10 -0.74
CA PHE A 63 -18.88 12.37 -1.96
C PHE A 63 -17.99 12.92 -3.08
N CYS A 64 -17.17 13.94 -2.79
CA CYS A 64 -16.26 14.49 -3.80
C CYS A 64 -15.26 13.41 -4.28
N ARG A 65 -14.68 12.62 -3.36
CA ARG A 65 -13.78 11.51 -3.72
C ARG A 65 -14.45 10.47 -4.62
N GLY A 66 -15.70 10.11 -4.33
CA GLY A 66 -16.50 9.20 -5.16
C GLY A 66 -16.81 9.71 -6.58
N GLN A 67 -16.68 11.02 -6.80
CA GLN A 67 -16.76 11.66 -8.11
C GLN A 67 -15.38 11.94 -8.73
N PHE A 68 -14.32 11.26 -8.25
CA PHE A 68 -12.92 11.46 -8.67
C PHE A 68 -12.43 12.92 -8.53
N SER A 69 -12.96 13.61 -7.53
CA SER A 69 -12.69 15.00 -7.21
C SER A 69 -12.31 15.16 -5.74
N SER A 70 -11.90 16.36 -5.34
CA SER A 70 -11.46 16.66 -3.98
C SER A 70 -12.26 17.82 -3.41
N LEU A 71 -12.56 17.81 -2.10
CA LEU A 71 -13.07 19.00 -1.44
C LEU A 71 -12.04 20.15 -1.57
N VAL A 72 -12.48 21.34 -1.97
CA VAL A 72 -11.58 22.47 -2.34
C VAL A 72 -10.66 22.86 -1.17
N PRO A 73 -9.32 22.90 -1.35
CA PRO A 73 -8.38 23.43 -0.36
C PRO A 73 -8.24 24.96 -0.49
N VAL A 74 -8.35 25.71 0.61
CA VAL A 74 -8.32 27.20 0.59
C VAL A 74 -6.96 27.76 1.04
N GLU A 75 -5.93 27.52 0.24
CA GLU A 75 -4.60 28.16 0.39
C GLU A 75 -4.13 28.92 -0.87
N GLN A 76 -4.38 28.41 -2.08
CA GLN A 76 -3.91 29.05 -3.31
C GLN A 76 -4.81 30.22 -3.76
N SER A 77 -4.21 31.31 -4.26
CA SER A 77 -4.93 32.52 -4.69
C SER A 77 -5.86 32.27 -5.89
N GLU A 78 -5.49 31.35 -6.79
CA GLU A 78 -6.31 30.97 -7.95
C GLU A 78 -7.58 30.21 -7.53
N ASP A 79 -7.47 29.31 -6.55
CA ASP A 79 -8.61 28.53 -6.03
C ASP A 79 -9.64 29.42 -5.31
N ARG A 80 -9.17 30.45 -4.58
CA ARG A 80 -10.05 31.43 -3.94
C ARG A 80 -10.85 32.25 -4.96
N GLY A 81 -10.21 32.70 -6.04
CA GLY A 81 -10.85 33.48 -7.10
C GLY A 81 -11.97 32.71 -7.79
N GLY A 82 -11.71 31.47 -8.22
CA GLY A 82 -12.72 30.63 -8.89
C GLY A 82 -13.90 30.25 -8.00
N VAL A 83 -13.66 30.00 -6.71
CA VAL A 83 -14.74 29.71 -5.74
C VAL A 83 -15.61 30.95 -5.47
N LEU A 84 -15.01 32.13 -5.32
CA LEU A 84 -15.72 33.39 -5.10
C LEU A 84 -16.62 33.74 -6.28
N GLU A 85 -16.13 33.61 -7.51
CA GLU A 85 -16.92 33.84 -8.72
C GLU A 85 -18.10 32.86 -8.82
N LEU A 86 -17.88 31.57 -8.48
CA LEU A 86 -18.94 30.57 -8.47
C LEU A 86 -20.04 30.89 -7.43
N LEU A 87 -19.65 31.26 -6.21
CA LEU A 87 -20.60 31.63 -5.15
C LEU A 87 -21.38 32.91 -5.49
N GLN A 88 -20.74 33.86 -6.17
CA GLN A 88 -21.38 35.08 -6.66
C GLN A 88 -22.37 34.80 -7.80
N GLN A 89 -22.02 33.92 -8.74
CA GLN A 89 -22.91 33.48 -9.84
C GLN A 89 -24.10 32.67 -9.34
N ALA A 90 -23.92 31.85 -8.29
CA ALA A 90 -24.97 31.03 -7.68
C ALA A 90 -25.86 31.79 -6.67
N ALA A 91 -25.52 33.06 -6.35
CA ALA A 91 -26.19 33.88 -5.33
C ALA A 91 -26.39 33.17 -3.97
N HIS A 92 -25.47 32.27 -3.60
CA HIS A 92 -25.55 31.47 -2.37
C HIS A 92 -25.03 32.25 -1.16
N ARG A 93 -25.85 32.31 -0.10
CA ARG A 93 -25.55 33.04 1.15
C ARG A 93 -25.15 32.13 2.32
N THR A 94 -25.24 30.81 2.13
CA THR A 94 -24.92 29.81 3.15
C THR A 94 -23.42 29.50 3.17
N PRO A 95 -22.85 29.19 4.36
CA PRO A 95 -21.46 28.75 4.44
C PRO A 95 -21.27 27.41 3.72
N VAL A 96 -20.15 27.27 3.03
CA VAL A 96 -19.80 26.07 2.24
C VAL A 96 -18.59 25.37 2.84
N TRP A 97 -18.59 24.04 2.86
CA TRP A 97 -17.44 23.24 3.33
C TRP A 97 -16.20 23.43 2.47
N VAL A 98 -15.06 23.57 3.14
CA VAL A 98 -13.75 23.75 2.55
C VAL A 98 -12.73 22.86 3.24
N ARG A 99 -11.81 22.27 2.47
CA ARG A 99 -10.71 21.46 2.98
C ARG A 99 -9.61 22.34 3.58
N ASP A 100 -9.14 21.95 4.76
CA ASP A 100 -7.95 22.53 5.37
C ASP A 100 -6.70 21.72 4.95
N PRO A 101 -5.77 22.27 4.14
CA PRO A 101 -4.55 21.57 3.74
C PRO A 101 -3.58 21.33 4.91
N ALA A 102 -3.63 22.13 5.99
CA ALA A 102 -2.84 21.90 7.20
C ALA A 102 -3.38 20.71 8.03
N LYS A 103 -4.66 20.35 7.83
CA LYS A 103 -5.31 19.14 8.34
C LYS A 103 -5.58 18.16 7.20
N ALA A 104 -4.57 17.88 6.36
CA ALA A 104 -4.55 16.62 5.62
C ALA A 104 -4.86 15.51 6.64
N ALA A 105 -5.93 14.76 6.34
CA ALA A 105 -6.72 13.89 7.21
C ALA A 105 -6.02 13.50 8.52
N SER A 106 -6.72 13.71 9.64
CA SER A 106 -6.39 13.10 10.92
C SER A 106 -5.82 11.70 10.68
N LYS A 107 -4.49 11.56 10.83
CA LYS A 107 -3.85 10.25 10.88
C LYS A 107 -4.72 9.41 11.82
N PRO A 108 -5.08 8.17 11.49
CA PRO A 108 -5.34 7.21 12.55
C PRO A 108 -4.01 7.10 13.29
N LEU A 109 -3.82 7.97 14.28
CA LEU A 109 -2.68 7.90 15.16
C LEU A 109 -2.76 6.51 15.76
N ALA A 110 -1.69 5.72 15.56
CA ALA A 110 -1.56 4.41 16.16
C ALA A 110 -2.01 4.53 17.61
N LEU A 111 -2.99 3.70 17.99
CA LEU A 111 -3.71 3.82 19.24
C LEU A 111 -2.89 3.26 20.40
N SER A 112 -1.68 3.79 20.55
CA SER A 112 -0.79 3.52 21.66
C SER A 112 -0.97 4.64 22.69
N LYS A 113 -2.03 4.49 23.50
CA LYS A 113 -2.35 5.12 24.82
C LYS A 113 -3.82 5.60 24.86
N GLN A 114 -4.75 4.70 25.20
CA GLN A 114 -6.19 4.97 25.17
C GLN A 114 -6.88 4.93 26.54
N TYR A 115 -6.15 4.52 27.58
CA TYR A 115 -6.60 4.59 28.97
C TYR A 115 -5.70 5.55 29.71
N LEU A 116 -6.29 6.63 30.22
CA LEU A 116 -5.63 7.53 31.13
C LEU A 116 -5.95 7.10 32.56
N GLN A 117 -4.92 7.03 33.39
CA GLN A 117 -5.08 6.79 34.82
C GLN A 117 -5.46 8.10 35.50
N PHE A 118 -6.57 8.09 36.23
CA PHE A 118 -7.03 9.22 37.01
C PHE A 118 -7.17 8.83 38.48
N PRO A 119 -6.74 9.70 39.40
CA PRO A 119 -7.05 9.51 40.81
C PRO A 119 -8.56 9.66 41.02
N ALA A 120 -9.19 8.73 41.73
CA ALA A 120 -10.62 8.72 41.98
C ALA A 120 -10.92 8.45 43.46
N LEU A 121 -12.13 8.81 43.89
CA LEU A 121 -12.63 8.55 45.23
C LEU A 121 -13.72 7.49 45.18
N ASN A 122 -13.56 6.43 45.98
CA ASN A 122 -14.57 5.40 46.20
C ASN A 122 -15.40 5.74 47.43
N PHE A 123 -16.72 5.79 47.24
CA PHE A 123 -17.71 5.98 48.28
C PHE A 123 -18.36 4.63 48.56
N PRO A 124 -18.15 4.02 49.75
CA PRO A 124 -18.63 2.67 50.03
C PRO A 124 -20.09 2.67 50.50
N ARG A 125 -20.78 1.54 50.26
CA ARG A 125 -22.19 1.32 50.60
C ARG A 125 -22.51 1.51 52.09
N ASP A 126 -21.61 1.05 52.97
CA ASP A 126 -21.88 0.90 54.40
C ASP A 126 -21.79 2.23 55.19
N SER A 127 -21.58 3.37 54.52
CA SER A 127 -21.36 4.65 55.18
C SER A 127 -22.32 5.74 54.70
N ARG A 128 -23.12 6.26 55.64
CA ARG A 128 -23.93 7.48 55.45
C ARG A 128 -23.16 8.76 55.72
N GLU A 129 -21.88 8.66 56.08
CA GLU A 129 -20.99 9.79 56.41
C GLU A 129 -19.84 9.94 55.40
N GLY A 130 -19.78 9.09 54.37
CA GLY A 130 -18.76 9.19 53.33
C GLY A 130 -18.98 10.43 52.46
N PHE A 131 -18.21 11.48 52.68
CA PHE A 131 -18.22 12.69 51.86
C PHE A 131 -16.81 13.12 51.47
N ALA A 132 -16.70 13.91 50.40
CA ALA A 132 -15.46 14.61 50.06
C ALA A 132 -15.72 16.10 49.86
N ARG A 133 -14.93 16.94 50.53
CA ARG A 133 -15.06 18.40 50.53
C ARG A 133 -14.01 19.03 49.63
N VAL A 134 -14.45 19.93 48.76
CA VAL A 134 -13.54 20.76 47.97
C VAL A 134 -13.00 21.90 48.84
N ASN A 135 -11.67 22.00 48.96
CA ASN A 135 -10.98 22.99 49.79
C ASN A 135 -10.79 24.32 49.04
N MET A 136 -11.90 24.96 48.65
CA MET A 136 -11.89 26.25 47.96
C MET A 136 -13.12 27.09 48.35
N SER A 137 -12.96 28.42 48.41
CA SER A 137 -14.09 29.34 48.47
C SER A 137 -14.48 29.79 47.07
N PHE A 138 -15.77 29.72 46.74
CA PHE A 138 -16.31 30.15 45.46
C PHE A 138 -16.85 31.58 45.54
N PRO A 139 -16.57 32.46 44.55
CA PRO A 139 -17.20 33.78 44.51
C PRO A 139 -18.69 33.67 44.16
N ALA A 140 -19.44 34.77 44.24
CA ALA A 140 -20.82 34.77 43.75
C ALA A 140 -20.85 34.55 42.22
N LEU A 141 -21.63 33.57 41.75
CA LEU A 141 -21.60 33.13 40.35
C LEU A 141 -22.89 33.53 39.62
N SER A 142 -22.75 34.33 38.56
CA SER A 142 -23.84 34.62 37.61
C SER A 142 -23.96 33.56 36.51
N SER A 143 -22.98 32.67 36.40
CA SER A 143 -22.97 31.50 35.53
C SER A 143 -22.06 30.43 36.13
N ILE A 144 -22.43 29.16 35.99
CA ILE A 144 -21.64 28.05 36.48
C ILE A 144 -21.70 26.89 35.49
N SER A 145 -20.58 26.17 35.35
CA SER A 145 -20.58 24.81 34.81
C SER A 145 -19.85 23.88 35.76
N VAL A 146 -20.40 22.71 36.02
CA VAL A 146 -19.78 21.66 36.83
C VAL A 146 -19.76 20.38 36.01
N CYS A 147 -18.57 19.84 35.76
CA CYS A 147 -18.38 18.57 35.07
C CYS A 147 -17.72 17.58 36.02
N VAL A 148 -18.17 16.33 36.00
CA VAL A 148 -17.71 15.25 36.89
C VAL A 148 -17.85 13.91 36.18
N ARG A 149 -16.98 12.95 36.50
CA ARG A 149 -17.13 11.56 36.06
C ARG A 149 -17.56 10.70 37.22
N VAL A 150 -18.59 9.88 36.98
CA VAL A 150 -19.17 9.01 38.00
C VAL A 150 -19.22 7.59 37.49
N GLN A 151 -18.89 6.65 38.37
CA GLN A 151 -19.14 5.23 38.18
C GLN A 151 -20.20 4.84 39.21
N TRP A 152 -21.44 4.67 38.76
CA TRP A 152 -22.56 4.32 39.63
C TRP A 152 -22.53 2.82 39.92
N ASN A 153 -22.73 2.41 41.17
CA ASN A 153 -22.79 0.98 41.47
C ASN A 153 -24.17 0.40 41.10
N PRO A 154 -24.27 -0.64 40.26
CA PRO A 154 -25.55 -1.18 39.81
C PRO A 154 -26.45 -1.74 40.93
N GLU A 155 -25.88 -2.09 42.09
CA GLU A 155 -26.64 -2.58 43.24
C GLU A 155 -27.32 -1.44 44.03
N TRP A 156 -27.02 -0.18 43.72
CA TRP A 156 -27.52 0.98 44.45
C TRP A 156 -28.82 1.52 43.86
N ASN A 157 -29.90 1.36 44.60
CA ASN A 157 -31.26 1.75 44.17
C ASN A 157 -31.86 2.93 44.96
N GLU A 158 -31.10 3.55 45.84
CA GLU A 158 -31.56 4.73 46.61
C GLU A 158 -31.25 6.04 45.87
N VAL A 159 -31.97 7.11 46.22
CA VAL A 159 -31.68 8.46 45.73
C VAL A 159 -30.30 8.88 46.26
N SER A 160 -29.43 9.35 45.37
CA SER A 160 -28.07 9.74 45.73
C SER A 160 -27.74 11.14 45.25
N THR A 161 -26.89 11.83 46.00
CA THR A 161 -26.35 13.13 45.59
C THR A 161 -24.93 12.97 45.07
N ILE A 162 -24.70 13.35 43.81
CA ILE A 162 -23.36 13.33 43.21
C ILE A 162 -22.52 14.45 43.80
N PHE A 163 -23.06 15.67 43.79
CA PHE A 163 -22.48 16.84 44.46
C PHE A 163 -23.56 17.79 44.96
N SER A 164 -23.26 18.50 46.06
CA SER A 164 -24.08 19.56 46.63
C SER A 164 -23.23 20.78 46.94
N TYR A 165 -23.74 21.96 46.60
CA TYR A 165 -23.15 23.24 46.98
C TYR A 165 -24.10 23.99 47.90
N ALA A 166 -23.65 24.21 49.13
CA ALA A 166 -24.35 24.98 50.15
C ALA A 166 -23.66 26.30 50.42
N ALA A 167 -24.39 27.40 50.40
CA ALA A 167 -23.93 28.71 50.86
C ALA A 167 -24.35 28.94 52.33
N PRO A 168 -23.66 29.83 53.08
CA PRO A 168 -24.01 30.10 54.48
C PRO A 168 -25.45 30.58 54.68
N VAL A 169 -26.01 31.23 53.65
CA VAL A 169 -27.36 31.79 53.65
C VAL A 169 -28.40 30.78 53.13
N PHE A 170 -27.99 29.79 52.35
CA PHE A 170 -28.89 28.86 51.67
C PHE A 170 -28.21 27.55 51.29
N THR A 171 -28.74 26.42 51.78
CA THR A 171 -28.08 25.10 51.69
C THR A 171 -28.26 24.41 50.34
N ASN A 172 -29.45 24.48 49.74
CA ASN A 172 -29.76 23.82 48.46
C ASN A 172 -29.49 24.73 47.26
N GLU A 173 -28.32 25.37 47.24
CA GLU A 173 -28.03 26.43 46.28
C GLU A 173 -27.76 25.88 44.87
N PHE A 174 -26.95 24.83 44.76
CA PHE A 174 -26.71 24.13 43.49
C PHE A 174 -26.36 22.66 43.73
N GLN A 175 -27.14 21.71 43.19
CA GLN A 175 -26.98 20.28 43.49
C GLN A 175 -27.41 19.39 42.33
N LEU A 176 -26.74 18.24 42.17
CA LEU A 176 -27.11 17.20 41.21
C LEU A 176 -27.43 15.88 41.93
N ARG A 177 -28.65 15.36 41.73
CA ARG A 177 -29.13 14.09 42.27
C ARG A 177 -29.36 13.06 41.18
N GLY A 178 -29.24 11.78 41.54
CA GLY A 178 -29.54 10.63 40.71
C GLY A 178 -30.46 9.63 41.42
N GLN A 179 -31.32 8.95 40.67
CA GLN A 179 -32.13 7.83 41.16
C GLN A 179 -32.38 6.80 40.04
N VAL A 180 -32.61 5.54 40.40
CA VAL A 180 -32.87 4.46 39.42
C VAL A 180 -34.35 4.50 38.97
N ASP A 181 -34.61 4.40 37.66
CA ASP A 181 -35.95 4.26 37.09
C ASP A 181 -36.42 2.79 37.00
N MET A 182 -37.69 2.56 36.64
CA MET A 182 -38.23 1.19 36.50
C MET A 182 -37.59 0.38 35.35
N GLN A 183 -36.87 1.05 34.44
CA GLN A 183 -36.13 0.45 33.34
C GLN A 183 -34.65 0.20 33.70
N GLY A 184 -34.24 0.47 34.94
CA GLY A 184 -32.86 0.28 35.41
C GLY A 184 -31.87 1.34 34.92
N ARG A 185 -32.32 2.56 34.59
CA ARG A 185 -31.45 3.68 34.22
C ARG A 185 -31.36 4.70 35.35
N ILE A 186 -30.24 5.41 35.44
CA ILE A 186 -30.07 6.50 36.39
C ILE A 186 -30.69 7.77 35.81
N LEU A 187 -31.76 8.27 36.43
CA LEU A 187 -32.35 9.57 36.13
C LEU A 187 -31.67 10.65 36.95
N LEU A 188 -31.33 11.77 36.30
CA LEU A 188 -30.68 12.93 36.90
C LEU A 188 -31.67 14.08 37.12
N ALA A 189 -31.56 14.75 38.26
CA ALA A 189 -32.28 15.99 38.57
C ALA A 189 -31.32 17.05 39.09
N LEU A 190 -31.43 18.25 38.52
CA LEU A 190 -30.66 19.43 38.91
C LEU A 190 -31.49 20.31 39.85
N ILE A 191 -30.91 20.76 40.95
CA ILE A 191 -31.52 21.69 41.89
C ILE A 191 -30.75 23.00 41.81
N ILE A 192 -31.48 24.11 41.61
CA ILE A 192 -30.91 25.46 41.52
C ILE A 192 -31.74 26.37 42.41
N HIS A 193 -31.10 27.05 43.36
CA HIS A 193 -31.78 27.92 44.34
C HIS A 193 -32.95 27.22 45.06
N GLY A 194 -32.80 25.92 45.38
CA GLY A 194 -33.80 25.09 46.06
C GLY A 194 -34.95 24.61 45.17
N LYS A 195 -34.99 25.02 43.90
CA LYS A 195 -35.99 24.54 42.93
C LYS A 195 -35.53 23.22 42.33
N HIS A 196 -36.29 22.16 42.60
CA HIS A 196 -36.02 20.82 42.07
C HIS A 196 -36.54 20.70 40.63
N LEU A 197 -35.65 20.47 39.67
CA LEU A 197 -35.99 20.24 38.26
C LEU A 197 -36.39 18.77 38.04
N PRO A 198 -37.21 18.45 37.03
CA PRO A 198 -37.71 17.09 36.82
C PRO A 198 -36.61 16.11 36.40
N TYR A 199 -36.77 14.85 36.80
CA TYR A 199 -35.91 13.73 36.41
C TYR A 199 -36.13 13.33 34.93
N LYS A 200 -35.40 13.95 34.01
CA LYS A 200 -35.50 13.68 32.56
C LYS A 200 -34.20 13.19 31.92
N ALA A 201 -33.07 13.81 32.25
CA ALA A 201 -31.76 13.32 31.79
C ALA A 201 -31.48 11.94 32.39
N SER A 202 -30.89 11.02 31.61
CA SER A 202 -30.58 9.67 32.08
C SER A 202 -29.35 9.06 31.42
N PHE A 203 -28.76 8.08 32.10
CA PHE A 203 -27.71 7.21 31.59
C PHE A 203 -27.93 5.74 32.06
N PRO A 204 -27.37 4.73 31.37
CA PRO A 204 -27.49 3.33 31.76
C PRO A 204 -26.88 3.06 33.15
N ASN A 205 -27.46 2.14 33.92
CA ASN A 205 -26.85 1.67 35.17
C ASN A 205 -26.00 0.42 34.91
N ASP A 206 -24.94 0.57 34.12
CA ASP A 206 -24.06 -0.52 33.65
C ASP A 206 -22.82 -0.76 34.54
N GLY A 207 -22.50 0.19 35.42
CA GLY A 207 -21.30 0.15 36.24
C GLY A 207 -20.07 0.73 35.57
N ASP A 208 -20.22 1.38 34.41
CA ASP A 208 -19.16 2.06 33.68
C ASP A 208 -19.03 3.53 34.10
N TRP A 209 -17.98 4.20 33.60
CA TRP A 209 -17.72 5.60 33.85
C TRP A 209 -18.53 6.49 32.91
N HIS A 210 -19.41 7.33 33.47
CA HIS A 210 -20.14 8.34 32.73
C HIS A 210 -19.65 9.75 33.06
N HIS A 211 -19.50 10.57 32.02
CA HIS A 211 -19.13 11.98 32.16
C HIS A 211 -20.38 12.85 32.18
N ILE A 212 -20.64 13.51 33.31
CA ILE A 212 -21.82 14.34 33.52
C ILE A 212 -21.39 15.80 33.66
N CYS A 213 -21.98 16.68 32.85
CA CYS A 213 -21.80 18.13 33.00
C CYS A 213 -23.14 18.82 33.16
N VAL A 214 -23.21 19.79 34.07
CA VAL A 214 -24.36 20.68 34.20
C VAL A 214 -23.94 22.12 33.99
N THR A 215 -24.75 22.90 33.30
CA THR A 215 -24.51 24.33 33.05
C THR A 215 -25.71 25.16 33.47
N TRP A 216 -25.47 26.37 33.99
CA TRP A 216 -26.51 27.34 34.30
C TRP A 216 -26.01 28.78 34.07
N ARG A 217 -26.91 29.65 33.61
CA ARG A 217 -26.64 31.07 33.35
C ARG A 217 -27.79 31.95 33.82
N LEU A 218 -27.49 33.01 34.57
CA LEU A 218 -28.47 33.95 35.09
C LEU A 218 -29.18 34.77 34.00
N SER A 219 -28.47 35.21 32.95
CA SER A 219 -28.99 36.18 31.96
C SER A 219 -30.31 35.79 31.30
N ASN A 220 -30.59 34.49 31.18
CA ASN A 220 -31.80 33.92 30.60
C ASN A 220 -32.35 32.73 31.41
N GLY A 221 -31.78 32.46 32.59
CA GLY A 221 -32.10 31.30 33.43
C GLY A 221 -31.94 29.95 32.72
N HIS A 222 -31.10 29.88 31.68
CA HIS A 222 -30.92 28.69 30.88
C HIS A 222 -30.02 27.69 31.61
N TRP A 223 -30.44 26.43 31.67
CA TRP A 223 -29.67 25.32 32.20
C TRP A 223 -29.70 24.13 31.25
N ALA A 224 -28.68 23.29 31.33
CA ALA A 224 -28.61 22.04 30.58
C ALA A 224 -27.85 20.97 31.37
N ILE A 225 -28.25 19.71 31.15
CA ILE A 225 -27.58 18.52 31.66
C ILE A 225 -27.05 17.74 30.46
N TYR A 226 -25.77 17.45 30.50
CA TYR A 226 -25.05 16.68 29.51
C TYR A 226 -24.55 15.38 30.13
N VAL A 227 -24.65 14.29 29.36
CA VAL A 227 -24.16 12.96 29.72
C VAL A 227 -23.36 12.45 28.53
N ASP A 228 -22.11 12.06 28.78
CA ASP A 228 -21.16 11.52 27.81
C ASP A 228 -20.97 12.44 26.59
N GLY A 229 -20.99 13.75 26.86
CA GLY A 229 -20.85 14.80 25.84
C GLY A 229 -22.15 15.20 25.14
N ASP A 230 -23.21 14.42 25.28
CA ASP A 230 -24.51 14.69 24.69
C ASP A 230 -25.43 15.45 25.63
N LYS A 231 -26.16 16.42 25.10
CA LYS A 231 -27.18 17.16 25.84
C LYS A 231 -28.42 16.26 26.03
N LYS A 232 -28.74 15.89 27.27
CA LYS A 232 -29.88 15.00 27.59
C LYS A 232 -31.10 15.75 28.11
N ASP A 233 -30.90 16.90 28.76
CA ASP A 233 -32.01 17.76 29.19
C ASP A 233 -31.61 19.24 29.16
N MET A 234 -32.60 20.10 29.00
CA MET A 234 -32.42 21.55 29.04
C MET A 234 -33.71 22.27 29.36
N GLY A 235 -33.56 23.47 29.90
CA GLY A 235 -34.68 24.36 30.15
C GLY A 235 -34.26 25.80 30.31
N SER A 236 -35.26 26.67 30.38
CA SER A 236 -35.12 28.07 30.73
C SER A 236 -36.21 28.44 31.72
N GLY A 237 -35.89 29.29 32.69
CA GLY A 237 -36.84 29.75 33.71
C GLY A 237 -36.63 31.22 34.04
N SER A 238 -37.72 31.96 34.24
CA SER A 238 -37.72 33.41 34.50
C SER A 238 -37.71 33.77 36.01
N ASP A 239 -37.63 32.80 36.91
CA ASP A 239 -37.95 32.99 38.35
C ASP A 239 -36.77 33.45 39.21
N THR A 240 -35.54 33.49 38.70
CA THR A 240 -34.34 33.69 39.53
C THR A 240 -33.57 34.93 39.08
N SER A 241 -33.64 36.00 39.87
CA SER A 241 -32.94 37.27 39.61
C SER A 241 -31.63 37.43 40.40
N ARG A 242 -31.10 36.34 40.99
CA ARG A 242 -29.94 36.37 41.89
C ARG A 242 -28.84 35.44 41.41
N ASN A 243 -27.59 35.80 41.72
CA ASN A 243 -26.44 34.93 41.54
C ASN A 243 -26.51 33.73 42.50
N ILE A 244 -25.81 32.65 42.17
CA ILE A 244 -25.43 31.62 43.15
C ILE A 244 -24.56 32.30 44.21
N TYR A 245 -24.93 32.17 45.48
CA TYR A 245 -24.22 32.80 46.59
C TYR A 245 -22.77 32.30 46.66
N GLY A 246 -21.85 33.21 46.95
CA GLY A 246 -20.44 32.88 47.20
C GLY A 246 -20.19 32.36 48.62
N ASP A 247 -18.92 32.07 48.90
CA ASP A 247 -18.41 31.57 50.18
C ASP A 247 -19.07 30.25 50.64
N GLY A 248 -19.56 29.47 49.68
CA GLY A 248 -20.17 28.18 49.91
C GLY A 248 -19.19 27.02 50.01
N ILE A 249 -19.71 25.85 50.42
CA ILE A 249 -18.97 24.59 50.52
C ILE A 249 -19.53 23.63 49.47
N LEU A 250 -18.66 23.12 48.60
CA LEU A 250 -18.97 22.06 47.65
C LEU A 250 -18.58 20.69 48.24
N ILE A 251 -19.57 19.81 48.39
CA ILE A 251 -19.44 18.43 48.88
C ILE A 251 -19.75 17.44 47.75
N LEU A 252 -19.01 16.34 47.70
CA LEU A 252 -19.25 15.18 46.84
C LEU A 252 -19.80 14.02 47.66
N GLY A 253 -20.73 13.30 47.05
CA GLY A 253 -21.27 12.04 47.55
C GLY A 253 -22.30 12.14 48.67
N GLN A 254 -22.72 13.35 49.05
CA GLN A 254 -23.74 13.60 50.08
C GLN A 254 -24.58 14.84 49.75
N ASP A 255 -25.81 14.87 50.24
CA ASP A 255 -26.65 16.07 50.30
C ASP A 255 -26.38 16.90 51.55
N GLN A 256 -26.48 18.22 51.47
CA GLN A 256 -26.26 19.14 52.59
C GLN A 256 -27.58 19.76 53.07
N ASP A 257 -28.24 19.18 54.06
CA ASP A 257 -29.39 19.82 54.71
C ASP A 257 -29.00 21.01 55.60
N SER A 258 -27.72 21.11 55.98
CA SER A 258 -27.14 22.25 56.69
C SER A 258 -25.80 22.66 56.08
N PHE A 259 -25.35 23.89 56.34
CA PHE A 259 -24.10 24.40 55.78
C PHE A 259 -22.90 23.55 56.26
N GLY A 260 -22.40 22.67 55.37
CA GLY A 260 -21.28 21.78 55.67
C GLY A 260 -21.63 20.51 56.47
N GLY A 261 -22.90 20.13 56.62
CA GLY A 261 -23.26 18.93 57.39
C GLY A 261 -24.74 18.52 57.29
N ASN A 262 -25.17 17.61 58.17
CA ASN A 262 -26.49 16.97 58.18
C ASN A 262 -26.76 16.24 56.85
N PHE A 263 -26.01 15.16 56.61
CA PHE A 263 -26.03 14.43 55.35
C PHE A 263 -27.13 13.37 55.30
N THR A 264 -27.87 13.27 54.18
CA THR A 264 -29.10 12.47 54.08
C THR A 264 -29.15 11.52 52.87
N GLU A 265 -28.58 11.87 51.71
CA GLU A 265 -28.61 11.07 50.48
C GLU A 265 -27.20 10.65 50.00
N PRO A 266 -26.66 9.54 50.53
CA PRO A 266 -25.31 9.08 50.21
C PRO A 266 -25.20 8.55 48.78
N PHE A 267 -24.03 8.75 48.17
CA PHE A 267 -23.65 8.14 46.90
C PHE A 267 -22.86 6.85 47.11
N PHE A 268 -23.20 5.81 46.35
CA PHE A 268 -22.43 4.55 46.30
C PHE A 268 -21.82 4.35 44.91
N GLY A 269 -20.49 4.40 44.83
CA GLY A 269 -19.77 4.32 43.56
C GLY A 269 -18.43 5.06 43.61
N ASN A 270 -17.90 5.38 42.43
CA ASN A 270 -16.65 6.14 42.29
C ASN A 270 -16.88 7.52 41.65
N ILE A 271 -16.12 8.53 42.07
CA ILE A 271 -16.16 9.88 41.48
C ILE A 271 -14.73 10.33 41.13
N THR A 272 -14.57 10.94 39.95
CA THR A 272 -13.30 11.54 39.50
C THR A 272 -13.52 12.75 38.58
N ASP A 273 -12.44 13.44 38.24
CA ASP A 273 -12.38 14.54 37.25
C ASP A 273 -13.44 15.64 37.45
N LEU A 274 -13.68 16.04 38.71
CA LEU A 274 -14.53 17.21 39.01
C LEU A 274 -13.85 18.51 38.57
N ASN A 275 -14.54 19.29 37.75
CA ASN A 275 -14.08 20.58 37.27
C ASN A 275 -15.22 21.61 37.33
N VAL A 276 -14.89 22.85 37.70
CA VAL A 276 -15.86 23.94 37.88
C VAL A 276 -15.42 25.18 37.12
N TRP A 277 -16.36 25.83 36.43
CA TRP A 277 -16.16 27.08 35.68
C TRP A 277 -17.12 28.17 36.14
N ASN A 278 -16.69 29.44 36.07
CA ASN A 278 -17.51 30.63 36.31
C ASN A 278 -18.34 31.07 35.09
N MET A 279 -18.46 30.20 34.09
CA MET A 279 -19.19 30.45 32.86
C MET A 279 -20.01 29.24 32.46
N SER A 280 -21.07 29.46 31.68
CA SER A 280 -21.85 28.38 31.09
C SER A 280 -21.14 27.85 29.84
N LEU A 281 -20.62 26.63 29.91
CA LEU A 281 -19.95 25.95 28.80
C LEU A 281 -20.92 25.67 27.64
N GLU A 282 -20.38 25.71 26.43
CA GLU A 282 -21.08 25.30 25.21
C GLU A 282 -20.97 23.78 25.00
N ALA A 283 -21.91 23.19 24.24
CA ALA A 283 -21.95 21.75 24.00
C ALA A 283 -20.64 21.18 23.44
N ARG A 284 -19.94 21.94 22.57
CA ARG A 284 -18.63 21.54 22.03
C ARG A 284 -17.55 21.36 23.11
N HIS A 285 -17.51 22.26 24.08
CA HIS A 285 -16.52 22.20 25.16
C HIS A 285 -16.83 21.02 26.09
N VAL A 286 -18.11 20.78 26.38
CA VAL A 286 -18.56 19.63 27.17
C VAL A 286 -18.24 18.31 26.48
N ARG A 287 -18.47 18.20 25.17
CA ARG A 287 -18.12 17.02 24.37
C ARG A 287 -16.61 16.79 24.35
N ALA A 288 -15.81 17.85 24.21
CA ALA A 288 -14.36 17.74 24.29
C ALA A 288 -13.88 17.25 25.67
N LEU A 289 -14.48 17.72 26.77
CA LEU A 289 -14.20 17.25 28.13
C LEU A 289 -14.58 15.76 28.32
N SER A 290 -15.69 15.31 27.73
CA SER A 290 -16.08 13.89 27.74
C SER A 290 -15.07 12.99 27.03
N ALA A 291 -14.31 13.53 26.08
CA ALA A 291 -13.22 12.85 25.37
C ALA A 291 -11.83 13.07 26.02
N CYS A 292 -11.76 13.59 27.25
CA CYS A 292 -10.52 13.85 27.99
C CYS A 292 -9.56 14.86 27.31
N SER A 293 -10.09 15.79 26.51
CA SER A 293 -9.31 16.87 25.90
C SER A 293 -8.67 17.80 26.93
N SER A 294 -7.61 18.52 26.52
CA SER A 294 -7.01 19.56 27.37
C SER A 294 -8.01 20.67 27.68
N LYS A 295 -8.12 21.03 28.96
CA LYS A 295 -9.00 22.09 29.45
C LYS A 295 -8.50 23.45 28.92
N THR A 296 -9.18 24.04 27.93
CA THR A 296 -8.74 25.27 27.23
C THR A 296 -9.26 26.58 27.81
N GLN A 297 -10.28 26.52 28.67
CA GLN A 297 -10.87 27.70 29.31
C GLN A 297 -10.38 27.83 30.76
N GLU A 298 -10.31 29.06 31.26
CA GLU A 298 -9.92 29.36 32.63
C GLU A 298 -10.89 28.69 33.63
N LEU A 299 -10.37 27.79 34.47
CA LEU A 299 -11.16 27.01 35.42
C LEU A 299 -11.17 27.71 36.79
N LEU A 300 -12.32 27.65 37.48
CA LEU A 300 -12.37 27.99 38.89
C LEU A 300 -11.74 26.90 39.74
N PHE A 301 -12.06 25.63 39.45
CA PHE A 301 -11.54 24.46 40.15
C PHE A 301 -11.22 23.36 39.15
N SER A 302 -10.10 22.68 39.38
CA SER A 302 -9.71 21.48 38.64
C SER A 302 -9.44 20.35 39.62
N TRP A 303 -9.83 19.14 39.24
CA TRP A 303 -9.60 17.93 40.02
C TRP A 303 -8.13 17.75 40.39
N ASN A 304 -7.85 17.82 41.68
CA ASN A 304 -6.60 17.43 42.31
C ASN A 304 -6.93 17.01 43.75
N LEU A 305 -6.57 15.79 44.13
CA LEU A 305 -6.85 15.26 45.46
C LEU A 305 -6.20 16.07 46.59
N GLU A 306 -5.11 16.79 46.32
CA GLU A 306 -4.49 17.72 47.30
C GLU A 306 -5.43 18.85 47.73
N HIS A 307 -6.40 19.21 46.87
CA HIS A 307 -7.40 20.24 47.13
C HIS A 307 -8.76 19.65 47.57
N VAL A 308 -8.82 18.35 47.89
CA VAL A 308 -10.04 17.67 48.34
C VAL A 308 -9.78 16.99 49.68
N SER A 309 -10.57 17.33 50.70
CA SER A 309 -10.55 16.64 51.99
C SER A 309 -11.65 15.58 52.05
N SER A 310 -11.28 14.30 52.15
CA SER A 310 -12.23 13.18 52.22
C SER A 310 -12.43 12.67 53.65
N HIS A 311 -13.63 12.15 53.92
CA HIS A 311 -13.92 11.42 55.15
C HIS A 311 -13.09 10.12 55.19
N PRO A 312 -12.63 9.61 56.36
CA PRO A 312 -11.76 8.42 56.45
C PRO A 312 -12.31 7.13 55.81
N VAL A 313 -13.63 7.08 55.60
CA VAL A 313 -14.32 5.93 54.99
C VAL A 313 -14.28 5.98 53.45
N VAL A 314 -13.96 7.14 52.87
CA VAL A 314 -13.78 7.32 51.42
C VAL A 314 -12.33 6.99 51.08
N SER A 315 -12.12 5.97 50.25
CA SER A 315 -10.78 5.53 49.86
C SER A 315 -10.39 6.05 48.49
N GLU A 316 -9.11 6.40 48.32
CA GLU A 316 -8.54 6.73 47.02
C GLU A 316 -8.34 5.46 46.19
N VAL A 317 -8.80 5.48 44.94
CA VAL A 317 -8.64 4.40 43.97
C VAL A 317 -8.11 4.94 42.65
N GLN A 318 -7.44 4.11 41.86
CA GLN A 318 -7.02 4.48 40.52
C GLN A 318 -8.11 4.10 39.52
N ALA A 319 -8.65 5.10 38.82
CA ALA A 319 -9.62 4.93 37.76
C ALA A 319 -8.91 4.85 36.40
N LEU A 320 -9.28 3.86 35.60
CA LEU A 320 -8.90 3.78 34.19
C LEU A 320 -10.05 4.36 33.37
N LEU A 321 -9.85 5.56 32.84
CA LEU A 321 -10.85 6.21 32.00
C LEU A 321 -10.54 5.95 30.54
N PHE A 322 -11.53 5.43 29.83
CA PHE A 322 -11.53 5.39 28.39
C PHE A 322 -11.69 6.82 27.86
N CYS A 323 -10.69 7.27 27.13
CA CYS A 323 -10.71 8.55 26.47
C CYS A 323 -10.78 8.28 24.97
N PRO A 324 -11.96 8.41 24.33
CA PRO A 324 -12.05 8.24 22.88
C PRO A 324 -11.03 9.15 22.22
N VAL A 325 -10.26 8.57 21.28
CA VAL A 325 -9.10 9.21 20.64
C VAL A 325 -9.39 10.66 20.38
N HIS A 326 -8.59 11.51 21.00
CA HIS A 326 -8.38 12.83 20.46
C HIS A 326 -7.77 12.59 19.06
N GLN A 327 -8.62 12.72 18.04
CA GLN A 327 -8.29 13.69 17.00
C GLN A 327 -7.61 14.82 17.75
N GLN A 328 -6.33 15.10 17.54
CA GLN A 328 -5.92 16.50 17.59
C GLN A 328 -6.71 17.24 16.48
N MET A 329 -8.05 17.28 16.58
CA MET A 329 -8.76 18.52 16.48
C MET A 329 -8.14 19.39 17.56
N GLU A 330 -7.02 20.03 17.19
CA GLU A 330 -6.98 21.47 17.36
C GLU A 330 -8.42 21.95 17.21
N LEU A 331 -8.92 22.63 18.25
CA LEU A 331 -10.24 23.24 18.40
C LEU A 331 -10.64 24.21 17.25
N GLN A 332 -10.02 24.10 16.09
CA GLN A 332 -10.53 24.53 14.84
C GLN A 332 -11.62 23.56 14.35
N GLY A 333 -12.90 23.99 14.44
CA GLY A 333 -13.99 23.39 13.68
C GLY A 333 -13.67 23.24 12.18
N CYS A 334 -14.50 22.53 11.43
CA CYS A 334 -14.29 22.38 10.00
C CYS A 334 -14.39 23.76 9.31
N ARG A 335 -13.47 24.03 8.37
CA ARG A 335 -13.38 25.34 7.73
C ARG A 335 -14.56 25.53 6.78
N THR A 336 -15.19 26.69 6.88
CA THR A 336 -16.25 27.12 5.97
C THR A 336 -15.89 28.44 5.31
N LEU A 337 -16.37 28.62 4.08
CA LEU A 337 -16.28 29.87 3.36
C LEU A 337 -17.67 30.51 3.26
N GLN A 338 -17.77 31.80 3.60
CA GLN A 338 -18.99 32.60 3.43
C GLN A 338 -18.86 33.56 2.24
N GLY A 339 -19.86 33.58 1.36
CA GLY A 339 -20.00 34.58 0.30
C GLY A 339 -20.80 35.80 0.79
N GLY A 340 -20.14 36.94 0.97
CA GLY A 340 -20.77 38.24 1.31
C GLY A 340 -20.51 39.29 0.22
N SER A 341 -21.44 40.23 -0.01
CA SER A 341 -21.41 41.06 -1.23
C SER A 341 -20.39 42.20 -1.28
N ASP A 342 -19.72 42.59 -0.19
CA ASP A 342 -18.83 43.78 -0.22
C ASP A 342 -17.64 43.72 0.78
N GLN A 343 -17.27 42.54 1.29
CA GLN A 343 -16.11 42.36 2.20
C GLN A 343 -15.27 41.13 1.81
N PRO A 344 -13.96 41.10 2.12
CA PRO A 344 -13.13 39.93 1.84
C PRO A 344 -13.69 38.68 2.55
N PRO A 345 -13.54 37.48 1.96
CA PRO A 345 -14.14 36.27 2.49
C PRO A 345 -13.64 35.98 3.91
N LEU A 346 -14.56 35.87 4.86
CA LEU A 346 -14.27 35.39 6.21
C LEU A 346 -14.23 33.86 6.18
N LEU A 347 -13.08 33.28 6.55
CA LEU A 347 -13.03 31.88 6.93
C LEU A 347 -13.75 31.72 8.28
N GLY A 348 -14.84 30.96 8.26
CA GLY A 348 -15.58 30.54 9.45
C GLY A 348 -15.17 29.14 9.91
N LEU A 349 -15.48 28.82 11.15
CA LEU A 349 -15.37 27.47 11.69
C LEU A 349 -16.72 27.03 12.23
N THR A 350 -17.19 25.86 11.80
CA THR A 350 -18.47 25.25 12.22
C THR A 350 -18.26 23.80 12.67
N ASP A 351 -19.27 23.19 13.31
CA ASP A 351 -19.19 21.80 13.75
C ASP A 351 -19.17 20.90 12.51
N CYS A 352 -18.21 19.97 12.42
CA CYS A 352 -18.05 19.11 11.24
C CYS A 352 -19.25 18.19 11.01
N SER A 353 -20.11 18.00 12.02
CA SER A 353 -21.36 17.27 11.94
C SER A 353 -22.53 18.08 11.38
N ASP A 354 -22.39 19.40 11.23
CA ASP A 354 -23.44 20.26 10.67
C ASP A 354 -23.62 19.95 9.17
N PRO A 355 -24.86 19.79 8.68
CA PRO A 355 -25.10 19.53 7.26
C PRO A 355 -24.97 20.84 6.48
N LEU A 356 -23.93 20.98 5.65
CA LEU A 356 -23.68 22.16 4.82
C LEU A 356 -23.44 21.79 3.34
N PRO A 357 -23.75 22.70 2.39
CA PRO A 357 -23.34 22.55 1.00
C PRO A 357 -21.82 22.60 0.85
N PHE A 358 -21.31 22.05 -0.23
CA PHE A 358 -19.87 21.88 -0.44
C PHE A 358 -19.47 22.04 -1.91
N ILE A 359 -18.19 22.35 -2.16
CA ILE A 359 -17.66 22.49 -3.51
C ILE A 359 -16.60 21.40 -3.74
N CYS A 360 -16.78 20.67 -4.83
CA CYS A 360 -15.79 19.72 -5.31
C CYS A 360 -14.89 20.38 -6.36
N ARG A 361 -13.60 20.07 -6.30
CA ARG A 361 -12.52 20.51 -7.19
C ARG A 361 -11.96 19.32 -7.96
N SER A 362 -11.87 19.43 -9.29
CA SER A 362 -11.08 18.51 -10.11
C SER A 362 -10.23 19.30 -11.11
N SER A 363 -9.20 18.67 -11.67
CA SER A 363 -8.48 19.27 -12.80
C SER A 363 -9.42 19.44 -13.99
N ARG A 364 -9.18 20.47 -14.80
CA ARG A 364 -9.98 20.79 -15.99
C ARG A 364 -9.97 19.63 -16.98
N GLU A 365 -8.81 19.04 -17.23
CA GLU A 365 -8.65 17.90 -18.14
C GLU A 365 -9.46 16.69 -17.69
N ARG A 366 -9.37 16.33 -16.40
CA ARG A 366 -10.15 15.24 -15.80
C ARG A 366 -11.65 15.49 -15.93
N PHE A 367 -12.12 16.70 -15.63
CA PHE A 367 -13.53 17.06 -15.75
C PHE A 367 -14.06 16.93 -17.18
N LEU A 368 -13.31 17.47 -18.16
CA LEU A 368 -13.70 17.41 -19.58
C LEU A 368 -13.73 15.98 -20.10
N LYS A 369 -12.74 15.15 -19.74
CA LYS A 369 -12.68 13.75 -20.14
C LYS A 369 -13.82 12.94 -19.51
N MET A 370 -14.13 13.18 -18.23
CA MET A 370 -15.28 12.57 -17.56
C MET A 370 -16.60 12.95 -18.23
N LYS A 371 -16.77 14.22 -18.61
CA LYS A 371 -17.94 14.70 -19.35
C LYS A 371 -18.05 14.00 -20.72
N GLN A 372 -16.94 13.90 -21.46
CA GLN A 372 -16.90 13.22 -22.75
C GLN A 372 -17.31 11.74 -22.63
N ILE A 373 -16.82 11.02 -21.61
CA ILE A 373 -17.19 9.62 -21.37
C ILE A 373 -18.70 9.51 -21.13
N ARG A 374 -19.26 10.39 -20.29
CA ARG A 374 -20.71 10.41 -20.00
C ARG A 374 -21.55 10.71 -21.24
N ASP A 375 -21.16 11.71 -22.03
CA ASP A 375 -21.87 12.11 -23.26
C ASP A 375 -21.76 11.01 -24.34
N SER A 376 -20.67 10.25 -24.37
CA SER A 376 -20.53 9.09 -25.25
C SER A 376 -21.43 7.93 -24.85
N GLN A 377 -21.60 7.65 -23.55
CA GLN A 377 -22.47 6.59 -23.06
C GLN A 377 -23.96 6.89 -23.30
N THR A 378 -24.36 8.16 -23.26
CA THR A 378 -25.75 8.57 -23.55
C THR A 378 -26.07 8.54 -25.05
N SER A 379 -25.08 8.79 -25.91
CA SER A 379 -25.26 8.76 -27.37
C SER A 379 -25.08 7.37 -27.98
N GLN A 380 -24.12 6.57 -27.49
CA GLN A 380 -23.83 5.20 -27.92
C GLN A 380 -23.51 4.32 -26.70
N PRO A 381 -24.53 3.71 -26.06
CA PRO A 381 -24.30 2.85 -24.90
C PRO A 381 -23.55 1.59 -25.30
N THR A 382 -22.62 1.16 -24.43
CA THR A 382 -21.95 -0.14 -24.51
C THR A 382 -22.96 -1.27 -24.33
N ALA A 383 -22.58 -2.51 -24.67
CA ALA A 383 -23.45 -3.66 -24.48
C ALA A 383 -23.84 -3.88 -23.00
N PHE A 384 -22.88 -3.70 -22.08
CA PHE A 384 -23.14 -3.69 -20.65
C PHE A 384 -24.17 -2.63 -20.27
N MET A 385 -23.95 -1.38 -20.68
CA MET A 385 -24.84 -0.27 -20.32
C MET A 385 -26.24 -0.43 -20.94
N SER A 386 -26.33 -0.97 -22.15
CA SER A 386 -27.60 -1.29 -22.82
C SER A 386 -28.38 -2.36 -22.05
N GLN A 387 -27.72 -3.42 -21.60
CA GLN A 387 -28.34 -4.48 -20.81
C GLN A 387 -28.74 -3.98 -19.42
N LEU A 388 -27.92 -3.14 -18.79
CA LEU A 388 -28.23 -2.53 -17.50
C LEU A 388 -29.47 -1.62 -17.57
N LEU A 389 -29.59 -0.79 -18.61
CA LEU A 389 -30.75 0.06 -18.84
C LEU A 389 -32.03 -0.75 -19.09
N LYS A 390 -31.90 -1.90 -19.76
CA LYS A 390 -33.00 -2.84 -20.01
C LYS A 390 -33.49 -3.49 -18.71
N LEU A 391 -32.57 -3.95 -17.87
CA LEU A 391 -32.89 -4.61 -16.59
C LEU A 391 -33.40 -3.63 -15.52
N SER A 392 -32.98 -2.36 -15.57
CA SER A 392 -33.43 -1.31 -14.64
C SER A 392 -34.76 -0.62 -15.04
N ASN A 393 -35.50 -1.18 -16.00
CA ASN A 393 -36.82 -0.70 -16.46
C ASN A 393 -36.82 0.76 -16.94
N HIS A 394 -35.74 1.25 -17.56
CA HIS A 394 -35.60 2.64 -18.01
C HIS A 394 -35.85 3.71 -16.92
N SER A 395 -35.89 3.34 -15.63
CA SER A 395 -36.03 4.31 -14.54
C SER A 395 -34.75 5.16 -14.47
N GLN A 396 -34.90 6.44 -14.79
CA GLN A 396 -33.89 7.30 -15.41
C GLN A 396 -32.76 7.82 -14.49
N ALA A 397 -32.42 7.14 -13.39
CA ALA A 397 -31.53 7.70 -12.36
C ALA A 397 -30.23 6.93 -12.11
N VAL A 398 -29.82 6.02 -12.99
CA VAL A 398 -28.96 4.93 -12.54
C VAL A 398 -27.45 5.16 -12.62
N LEU A 399 -26.86 5.81 -13.65
CA LEU A 399 -25.38 5.91 -13.72
C LEU A 399 -24.82 7.14 -14.45
N GLY A 400 -25.60 8.23 -14.61
CA GLY A 400 -25.16 9.39 -15.40
C GLY A 400 -25.68 10.77 -14.98
N GLN A 401 -26.78 10.86 -14.24
CA GLN A 401 -27.18 12.08 -13.54
C GLN A 401 -26.69 12.02 -12.09
N GLN A 402 -26.27 13.17 -11.56
CA GLN A 402 -25.62 13.30 -10.25
C GLN A 402 -26.27 12.38 -9.22
N PRO A 403 -25.52 11.45 -8.61
CA PRO A 403 -26.07 10.65 -7.52
C PRO A 403 -26.47 11.62 -6.42
N SER A 404 -27.76 11.67 -6.12
CA SER A 404 -28.24 12.37 -4.94
C SER A 404 -27.57 11.68 -3.74
N GLY A 405 -26.88 12.42 -2.89
CA GLY A 405 -26.13 11.94 -1.72
C GLY A 405 -26.98 11.25 -0.66
N ARG A 406 -28.30 11.14 -0.87
CA ARG A 406 -29.24 10.31 -0.10
C ARG A 406 -29.85 9.20 -0.95
N GLY A 407 -29.04 8.21 -1.31
CA GLY A 407 -29.58 6.93 -1.81
C GLY A 407 -30.17 6.10 -0.68
N SER A 408 -31.37 5.53 -0.85
CA SER A 408 -31.90 4.52 0.07
C SER A 408 -31.14 3.20 -0.10
N LEU A 409 -30.82 2.49 0.99
CA LEU A 409 -30.13 1.20 0.97
C LEU A 409 -30.80 0.20 0.01
N SER A 410 -32.13 0.20 -0.05
CA SER A 410 -32.92 -0.65 -0.94
C SER A 410 -32.73 -0.35 -2.43
N GLN A 411 -32.58 0.94 -2.79
CA GLN A 411 -32.36 1.35 -4.18
C GLN A 411 -30.96 0.94 -4.63
N VAL A 412 -29.96 1.16 -3.79
CA VAL A 412 -28.57 0.78 -4.08
C VAL A 412 -28.41 -0.74 -4.17
N SER A 413 -29.08 -1.49 -3.29
CA SER A 413 -29.07 -2.96 -3.34
C SER A 413 -29.62 -3.48 -4.67
N ALA A 414 -30.76 -2.95 -5.12
CA ALA A 414 -31.36 -3.34 -6.40
C ALA A 414 -30.48 -2.98 -7.60
N LEU A 415 -29.77 -1.85 -7.53
CA LEU A 415 -28.82 -1.43 -8.56
C LEU A 415 -27.60 -2.35 -8.65
N LEU A 416 -27.06 -2.78 -7.50
CA LEU A 416 -25.95 -3.72 -7.46
C LEU A 416 -26.37 -5.10 -7.99
N GLU A 417 -27.56 -5.58 -7.62
CA GLU A 417 -28.12 -6.84 -8.12
C GLU A 417 -28.27 -6.82 -9.65
N VAL A 418 -28.89 -5.78 -10.20
CA VAL A 418 -29.05 -5.60 -11.65
C VAL A 418 -27.69 -5.48 -12.36
N SER A 419 -26.71 -4.84 -11.72
CA SER A 419 -25.35 -4.73 -12.26
C SER A 419 -24.64 -6.07 -12.33
N VAL A 420 -24.81 -6.92 -11.31
CA VAL A 420 -24.27 -8.30 -11.31
C VAL A 420 -24.90 -9.12 -12.43
N GLN A 421 -26.21 -9.02 -12.62
CA GLN A 421 -26.89 -9.73 -13.71
C GLN A 421 -26.39 -9.26 -15.09
N ALA A 422 -26.27 -7.94 -15.29
CA ALA A 422 -25.76 -7.40 -16.54
C ALA A 422 -24.30 -7.85 -16.81
N LEU A 423 -23.44 -7.90 -15.78
CA LEU A 423 -22.07 -8.41 -15.89
C LEU A 423 -22.03 -9.89 -16.33
N GLN A 424 -22.93 -10.72 -15.82
CA GLN A 424 -23.04 -12.13 -16.20
C GLN A 424 -23.52 -12.27 -17.65
N ASP A 425 -24.53 -11.50 -18.05
CA ASP A 425 -25.10 -11.55 -19.39
C ASP A 425 -24.11 -11.06 -20.47
N THR A 426 -23.24 -10.10 -20.14
CA THR A 426 -22.24 -9.53 -21.07
C THR A 426 -20.82 -10.03 -20.86
N GLN A 427 -20.64 -11.16 -20.18
CA GLN A 427 -19.32 -11.68 -19.82
C GLN A 427 -18.40 -11.92 -21.03
N GLN A 428 -18.95 -12.31 -22.18
CA GLN A 428 -18.18 -12.59 -23.41
C GLN A 428 -17.63 -11.34 -24.11
N GLU A 429 -18.31 -10.21 -23.98
CA GLU A 429 -17.92 -8.95 -24.63
C GLU A 429 -16.94 -8.14 -23.76
N GLY A 430 -16.97 -8.39 -22.45
CA GLY A 430 -16.10 -7.76 -21.46
C GLY A 430 -16.45 -6.29 -21.19
N LEU A 431 -16.06 -5.82 -20.00
CA LEU A 431 -16.29 -4.42 -19.60
C LEU A 431 -15.54 -3.44 -20.50
N GLN A 432 -16.16 -2.31 -20.87
CA GLN A 432 -15.44 -1.21 -21.51
C GLN A 432 -14.92 -0.21 -20.46
N PRO A 433 -13.92 0.64 -20.79
CA PRO A 433 -13.37 1.58 -19.82
C PRO A 433 -14.42 2.54 -19.24
N ALA A 434 -15.41 2.96 -20.05
CA ALA A 434 -16.51 3.80 -19.60
C ALA A 434 -17.40 3.08 -18.56
N ASP A 435 -17.66 1.78 -18.76
CA ASP A 435 -18.48 0.97 -17.84
C ASP A 435 -17.81 0.86 -16.46
N MET A 436 -16.48 0.70 -16.45
CA MET A 436 -15.70 0.64 -15.22
C MET A 436 -15.83 1.92 -14.40
N VAL A 437 -15.78 3.10 -15.04
CA VAL A 437 -15.96 4.39 -14.37
C VAL A 437 -17.33 4.43 -13.66
N SER A 438 -18.41 4.08 -14.37
CA SER A 438 -19.77 4.07 -13.82
C SER A 438 -19.91 3.08 -12.65
N LEU A 439 -19.34 1.88 -12.77
CA LEU A 439 -19.37 0.88 -11.70
C LEU A 439 -18.58 1.30 -10.46
N ILE A 440 -17.43 1.98 -10.61
CA ILE A 440 -16.66 2.49 -9.48
C ILE A 440 -17.45 3.59 -8.75
N GLN A 441 -18.15 4.46 -9.47
CA GLN A 441 -19.05 5.46 -8.85
C GLN A 441 -20.21 4.80 -8.09
N LEU A 442 -20.77 3.72 -8.62
CA LEU A 442 -21.81 2.94 -7.94
C LEU A 442 -21.30 2.31 -6.65
N LEU A 443 -20.11 1.71 -6.66
CA LEU A 443 -19.48 1.17 -5.46
C LEU A 443 -19.25 2.27 -4.41
N SER A 444 -18.78 3.44 -4.84
CA SER A 444 -18.57 4.58 -3.93
C SER A 444 -19.87 5.07 -3.32
N LEU A 445 -20.96 5.14 -4.11
CA LEU A 445 -22.28 5.45 -3.58
C LEU A 445 -22.74 4.41 -2.56
N ALA A 446 -22.53 3.12 -2.84
CA ALA A 446 -22.94 2.03 -1.96
C ALA A 446 -22.18 1.99 -0.64
N ALA A 447 -20.89 2.31 -0.63
CA ALA A 447 -20.09 2.40 0.60
C ALA A 447 -20.49 3.58 1.50
N ASN A 448 -21.16 4.60 0.94
CA ASN A 448 -21.49 5.85 1.65
C ASN A 448 -22.89 5.88 2.25
N VAL A 449 -23.72 4.85 2.04
CA VAL A 449 -25.10 4.81 2.59
C VAL A 449 -25.06 4.73 4.12
N PRO A 450 -25.67 5.68 4.87
CA PRO A 450 -25.73 5.61 6.32
C PRO A 450 -26.56 4.40 6.77
N THR A 451 -26.00 3.59 7.66
CA THR A 451 -26.70 2.46 8.29
C THR A 451 -27.67 2.98 9.35
N GLN A 452 -28.90 3.33 8.94
CA GLN A 452 -30.02 3.30 9.87
C GLN A 452 -30.30 1.83 10.23
N PRO A 453 -30.71 1.50 11.47
CA PRO A 453 -30.97 0.12 11.86
C PRO A 453 -32.00 -0.51 10.91
N PRO A 454 -31.59 -1.47 10.06
CA PRO A 454 -32.48 -2.02 9.07
C PRO A 454 -33.44 -3.01 9.71
N THR A 455 -34.64 -3.09 9.15
CA THR A 455 -35.73 -3.93 9.65
C THR A 455 -35.63 -5.41 9.24
N LYS A 456 -34.63 -5.81 8.41
CA LYS A 456 -34.31 -7.22 8.05
C LYS A 456 -32.81 -7.40 7.68
N GLU A 457 -32.14 -8.39 8.27
CA GLU A 457 -30.69 -8.70 8.07
C GLU A 457 -30.34 -9.37 6.73
N THR A 458 -31.26 -10.17 6.15
CA THR A 458 -30.99 -10.95 4.93
C THR A 458 -30.59 -10.10 3.72
N SER A 459 -31.02 -8.82 3.68
CA SER A 459 -30.66 -7.90 2.60
C SER A 459 -29.21 -7.37 2.66
N ILE A 460 -28.55 -7.37 3.83
CA ILE A 460 -27.20 -6.77 3.97
C ILE A 460 -26.12 -7.74 3.51
N GLN A 461 -26.30 -9.03 3.82
CA GLN A 461 -25.40 -10.07 3.35
C GLN A 461 -25.46 -10.19 1.82
N GLU A 462 -26.65 -10.17 1.23
CA GLU A 462 -26.85 -10.16 -0.22
C GLU A 462 -26.24 -8.92 -0.87
N LEU A 463 -26.48 -7.73 -0.30
CA LEU A 463 -25.83 -6.49 -0.74
C LEU A 463 -24.31 -6.63 -0.73
N SER A 464 -23.75 -7.22 0.33
CA SER A 464 -22.31 -7.39 0.46
C SER A 464 -21.74 -8.36 -0.57
N GLN A 465 -22.48 -9.42 -0.89
CA GLN A 465 -22.11 -10.35 -1.95
C GLN A 465 -22.18 -9.71 -3.33
N HIS A 466 -23.20 -8.91 -3.63
CA HIS A 466 -23.31 -8.19 -4.90
C HIS A 466 -22.22 -7.13 -5.06
N PHE A 467 -21.95 -6.37 -4.00
CA PHE A 467 -20.87 -5.38 -3.97
C PHE A 467 -19.51 -6.00 -4.29
N ILE A 468 -19.14 -7.09 -3.59
CA ILE A 468 -17.86 -7.77 -3.81
C ILE A 468 -17.81 -8.42 -5.21
N SER A 469 -18.93 -8.93 -5.74
CA SER A 469 -18.98 -9.45 -7.12
C SER A 469 -18.71 -8.39 -8.19
N VAL A 470 -19.27 -7.18 -8.02
CA VAL A 470 -18.99 -6.05 -8.93
C VAL A 470 -17.52 -5.64 -8.80
N ALA A 471 -17.00 -5.49 -7.58
CA ALA A 471 -15.61 -5.13 -7.35
C ALA A 471 -14.63 -6.16 -7.94
N ASP A 472 -14.90 -7.46 -7.77
CA ASP A 472 -14.11 -8.56 -8.32
C ASP A 472 -14.01 -8.49 -9.86
N SER A 473 -15.12 -8.17 -10.52
CA SER A 473 -15.18 -8.01 -11.98
C SER A 473 -14.34 -6.82 -12.47
N ILE A 474 -14.28 -5.73 -11.69
CA ILE A 474 -13.48 -4.54 -12.00
C ILE A 474 -11.99 -4.80 -11.84
N ILE A 475 -11.58 -5.50 -10.78
CA ILE A 475 -10.17 -5.78 -10.47
C ILE A 475 -9.59 -7.02 -11.17
N SER A 476 -10.34 -7.61 -12.11
CA SER A 476 -9.85 -8.72 -12.93
C SER A 476 -8.59 -8.31 -13.72
N ALA A 477 -7.64 -9.25 -13.83
CA ALA A 477 -6.40 -9.05 -14.58
C ALA A 477 -6.64 -8.68 -16.06
N ASP A 478 -7.76 -9.12 -16.64
CA ASP A 478 -8.14 -8.83 -18.03
C ASP A 478 -8.42 -7.34 -18.29
N ASN A 479 -8.66 -6.56 -17.23
CA ASN A 479 -8.94 -5.14 -17.33
C ASN A 479 -7.68 -4.27 -17.25
N ALA A 480 -6.47 -4.84 -17.18
CA ALA A 480 -5.21 -4.09 -17.05
C ALA A 480 -5.05 -2.96 -18.08
N LEU A 481 -5.28 -3.24 -19.37
CA LEU A 481 -5.20 -2.24 -20.44
C LEU A 481 -6.33 -1.19 -20.36
N LYS A 482 -7.49 -1.57 -19.82
CA LYS A 482 -8.66 -0.69 -19.68
C LYS A 482 -8.45 0.33 -18.58
N TRP A 483 -7.81 -0.07 -17.48
CA TRP A 483 -7.36 0.82 -16.41
C TRP A 483 -6.41 1.91 -16.92
N GLN A 484 -5.52 1.60 -17.87
CA GLN A 484 -4.66 2.60 -18.49
C GLN A 484 -5.46 3.67 -19.25
N ALA A 485 -6.56 3.29 -19.94
CA ALA A 485 -7.38 4.23 -20.69
C ALA A 485 -8.11 5.25 -19.81
N ILE A 486 -8.46 4.88 -18.57
CA ILE A 486 -9.19 5.73 -17.60
C ILE A 486 -8.31 6.32 -16.50
N LYS A 487 -6.98 6.12 -16.56
CA LYS A 487 -6.04 6.59 -15.54
C LYS A 487 -6.07 8.10 -15.30
N GLU A 488 -6.35 8.89 -16.33
CA GLU A 488 -6.49 10.35 -16.19
C GLU A 488 -7.76 10.76 -15.42
N VAL A 489 -8.75 9.85 -15.37
CA VAL A 489 -10.07 10.09 -14.77
C VAL A 489 -10.18 9.49 -13.36
N VAL A 490 -9.71 8.26 -13.17
CA VAL A 490 -9.83 7.50 -11.92
C VAL A 490 -8.47 7.39 -11.24
N ASN A 491 -8.41 7.39 -9.91
CA ASN A 491 -7.15 7.33 -9.17
C ASN A 491 -6.59 5.90 -9.02
N GLY A 492 -6.86 5.05 -10.02
CA GLY A 492 -6.36 3.68 -10.11
C GLY A 492 -7.18 2.63 -9.34
N PRO A 493 -6.70 1.37 -9.32
CA PRO A 493 -7.43 0.25 -8.73
C PRO A 493 -7.52 0.31 -7.19
N MET A 494 -6.66 1.09 -6.53
CA MET A 494 -6.68 1.27 -5.08
C MET A 494 -7.91 2.04 -4.58
N ASP A 495 -8.59 2.80 -5.45
CA ASP A 495 -9.89 3.41 -5.12
C ASP A 495 -10.95 2.32 -4.84
N VAL A 496 -10.92 1.21 -5.56
CA VAL A 496 -11.86 0.08 -5.33
C VAL A 496 -11.56 -0.60 -4.00
N VAL A 497 -10.27 -0.80 -3.68
CA VAL A 497 -9.82 -1.36 -2.39
C VAL A 497 -10.31 -0.49 -1.23
N ASN A 498 -10.10 0.83 -1.31
CA ASN A 498 -10.57 1.78 -0.30
C ASN A 498 -12.10 1.74 -0.13
N THR A 499 -12.83 1.61 -1.24
CA THR A 499 -14.29 1.55 -1.21
C THR A 499 -14.80 0.26 -0.58
N ILE A 500 -14.10 -0.87 -0.77
CA ILE A 500 -14.37 -2.13 -0.06
C ILE A 500 -14.12 -1.96 1.44
N ASP A 501 -12.96 -1.41 1.84
CA ASP A 501 -12.64 -1.20 3.26
C ASP A 501 -13.69 -0.31 3.95
N GLN A 502 -14.17 0.75 3.30
CA GLN A 502 -15.24 1.62 3.81
C GLN A 502 -16.58 0.90 3.96
N MET A 503 -16.96 0.12 2.95
CA MET A 503 -18.20 -0.63 2.97
C MET A 503 -18.20 -1.67 4.09
N VAL A 504 -17.11 -2.43 4.24
CA VAL A 504 -17.04 -3.50 5.25
C VAL A 504 -16.98 -2.91 6.66
N THR A 505 -16.23 -1.83 6.88
CA THR A 505 -16.19 -1.15 8.19
C THR A 505 -17.56 -0.60 8.59
N SER A 506 -18.28 0.05 7.66
CA SER A 506 -19.63 0.58 7.89
C SER A 506 -20.68 -0.51 8.17
N LEU A 507 -20.60 -1.64 7.46
CA LEU A 507 -21.58 -2.72 7.57
C LEU A 507 -21.21 -3.79 8.61
N SER A 508 -19.99 -3.79 9.13
CA SER A 508 -19.44 -4.82 10.02
C SER A 508 -20.35 -5.15 11.21
N ALA A 509 -20.83 -4.14 11.93
CA ALA A 509 -21.70 -4.29 13.10
C ALA A 509 -23.04 -4.96 12.74
N SER A 510 -23.57 -4.67 11.55
CA SER A 510 -24.81 -5.29 11.05
C SER A 510 -24.57 -6.69 10.45
N LEU A 511 -23.41 -6.93 9.85
CA LEU A 511 -23.04 -8.23 9.27
C LEU A 511 -22.80 -9.29 10.35
N MET A 512 -22.26 -8.90 11.51
CA MET A 512 -21.91 -9.83 12.60
C MET A 512 -22.98 -9.93 13.71
N ALA A 513 -24.19 -9.40 13.47
CA ALA A 513 -25.25 -9.40 14.48
C ALA A 513 -25.78 -10.82 14.81
N GLU A 514 -25.88 -11.72 13.82
CA GLU A 514 -26.33 -13.12 14.01
C GLU A 514 -25.21 -14.18 13.91
N THR A 515 -24.05 -13.85 13.32
CA THR A 515 -22.96 -14.80 13.05
C THR A 515 -21.60 -14.26 13.50
N ASP A 516 -20.79 -15.11 14.15
CA ASP A 516 -19.43 -14.74 14.58
C ASP A 516 -18.37 -14.84 13.46
N HIS A 517 -18.72 -15.40 12.29
CA HIS A 517 -17.80 -15.58 11.17
C HIS A 517 -18.54 -15.52 9.83
N MET A 518 -17.97 -14.78 8.88
CA MET A 518 -18.45 -14.67 7.52
C MET A 518 -17.29 -14.68 6.54
N THR A 519 -17.45 -15.37 5.42
CA THR A 519 -16.47 -15.36 4.33
C THR A 519 -17.17 -15.17 2.99
N ILE A 520 -16.69 -14.23 2.19
CA ILE A 520 -17.07 -14.04 0.79
C ILE A 520 -15.86 -14.39 -0.07
N LEU A 521 -15.98 -15.44 -0.88
CA LEU A 521 -14.95 -15.87 -1.82
C LEU A 521 -15.37 -15.57 -3.26
N ARG A 522 -14.50 -14.88 -3.99
CA ARG A 522 -14.55 -14.62 -5.43
C ARG A 522 -13.17 -14.92 -6.05
N PRO A 523 -13.04 -15.02 -7.39
CA PRO A 523 -11.78 -15.38 -8.04
C PRO A 523 -10.59 -14.46 -7.71
N ASN A 524 -10.83 -13.16 -7.56
CA ASN A 524 -9.79 -12.14 -7.34
C ASN A 524 -9.82 -11.57 -5.91
N ILE A 525 -10.96 -11.65 -5.21
CA ILE A 525 -11.18 -11.14 -3.85
C ILE A 525 -11.61 -12.26 -2.89
N LYS A 526 -10.90 -12.40 -1.77
CA LYS A 526 -11.40 -13.10 -0.58
C LYS A 526 -11.63 -12.06 0.51
N LEU A 527 -12.81 -12.03 1.11
CA LEU A 527 -13.13 -11.22 2.29
C LEU A 527 -13.52 -12.16 3.43
N GLU A 528 -12.92 -11.97 4.60
CA GLU A 528 -13.19 -12.75 5.80
C GLU A 528 -13.39 -11.80 6.98
N VAL A 529 -14.54 -11.91 7.63
CA VAL A 529 -14.89 -11.13 8.82
C VAL A 529 -15.12 -12.11 9.97
N GLN A 530 -14.42 -11.92 11.07
CA GLN A 530 -14.53 -12.74 12.27
C GLN A 530 -14.71 -11.86 13.49
N GLN A 531 -15.76 -12.13 14.27
CA GLN A 531 -15.98 -11.53 15.56
C GLN A 531 -15.42 -12.43 16.67
N GLN A 532 -14.72 -11.82 17.62
CA GLN A 532 -14.13 -12.46 18.78
C GLN A 532 -14.53 -11.70 20.04
N TRP A 533 -15.21 -12.40 20.94
CA TRP A 533 -15.56 -11.90 22.27
C TRP A 533 -14.41 -12.18 23.24
N LEU A 534 -13.98 -11.18 23.98
CA LEU A 534 -12.82 -11.29 24.88
C LEU A 534 -13.20 -11.63 26.33
N GLN A 535 -14.48 -11.53 26.70
CA GLN A 535 -14.98 -11.83 28.05
C GLN A 535 -15.93 -13.02 28.04
N GLY A 536 -15.79 -13.92 29.02
CA GLY A 536 -16.47 -15.20 29.11
C GLY A 536 -18.00 -15.09 29.24
N GLY A 537 -18.69 -15.16 28.11
CA GLY A 537 -20.13 -15.37 28.02
C GLY A 537 -20.42 -16.37 26.91
N SER A 538 -20.78 -17.60 27.27
CA SER A 538 -21.12 -18.65 26.32
C SER A 538 -22.34 -18.27 25.46
N ARG A 539 -22.13 -18.22 24.14
CA ARG A 539 -23.05 -18.81 23.17
C ARG A 539 -22.27 -19.68 22.19
N GLY A 540 -22.16 -20.97 22.53
CA GLY A 540 -21.75 -22.01 21.60
C GLY A 540 -20.25 -22.16 21.39
N SER A 541 -19.80 -23.40 21.49
CA SER A 541 -18.46 -23.86 21.14
C SER A 541 -18.00 -23.38 19.76
N SER A 542 -17.03 -22.47 19.73
CA SER A 542 -16.11 -22.32 18.60
C SER A 542 -14.73 -22.56 19.15
N GLU A 543 -14.11 -23.68 18.74
CA GLU A 543 -12.67 -23.90 18.92
C GLU A 543 -11.93 -22.62 18.57
N SER A 544 -10.92 -22.25 19.36
CA SER A 544 -10.06 -21.10 19.11
C SER A 544 -9.39 -21.23 17.73
N ARG A 545 -10.10 -20.82 16.66
CA ARG A 545 -9.52 -20.62 15.34
C ARG A 545 -8.42 -19.59 15.54
N GLY A 546 -7.20 -19.98 15.17
CA GLY A 546 -6.02 -19.19 15.44
C GLY A 546 -6.15 -17.77 14.94
N SER A 547 -5.41 -16.84 15.55
CA SER A 547 -5.30 -15.43 15.15
C SER A 547 -4.61 -15.22 13.79
N SER A 548 -4.38 -16.30 13.04
CA SER A 548 -3.75 -16.33 11.73
C SER A 548 -4.79 -16.65 10.67
N PHE A 549 -4.92 -15.73 9.73
CA PHE A 549 -5.85 -15.78 8.61
C PHE A 549 -5.06 -15.93 7.33
N CYS A 550 -5.43 -16.89 6.48
CA CYS A 550 -4.72 -17.16 5.24
C CYS A 550 -5.63 -17.00 4.02
N GLY A 551 -5.03 -16.65 2.89
CA GLY A 551 -5.71 -16.57 1.60
C GLY A 551 -6.24 -17.93 1.13
N PRO A 552 -6.99 -17.98 0.02
CA PRO A 552 -7.55 -19.22 -0.51
C PRO A 552 -6.45 -20.19 -0.98
N GLU A 553 -6.63 -21.48 -0.71
CA GLU A 553 -5.78 -22.54 -1.27
C GLU A 553 -5.94 -22.63 -2.77
N THR A 554 -4.83 -22.53 -3.51
CA THR A 554 -4.79 -22.76 -4.95
C THR A 554 -4.13 -24.11 -5.20
N GLU A 555 -4.69 -24.91 -6.11
CA GLU A 555 -4.26 -26.30 -6.42
C GLU A 555 -2.77 -26.47 -6.79
N ARG A 556 -2.01 -25.37 -6.97
CA ARG A 556 -0.60 -25.37 -7.40
C ARG A 556 0.41 -24.90 -6.35
N LEU A 557 0.00 -24.32 -5.21
CA LEU A 557 0.93 -23.82 -4.18
C LEU A 557 0.52 -24.24 -2.76
N THR A 558 1.44 -24.90 -2.05
CA THR A 558 1.28 -25.25 -0.63
C THR A 558 1.47 -24.07 0.33
N ASN A 559 1.96 -22.93 -0.18
CA ASN A 559 2.30 -21.77 0.64
C ASN A 559 1.29 -20.64 0.43
N LEU A 560 0.63 -20.23 1.50
CA LEU A 560 -0.45 -19.23 1.49
C LEU A 560 0.07 -17.83 1.88
N ASP A 561 -0.65 -16.81 1.43
CA ASP A 561 -0.52 -15.42 1.90
C ASP A 561 -1.32 -15.29 3.20
N CYS A 562 -0.66 -15.06 4.33
CA CYS A 562 -1.31 -15.06 5.65
C CYS A 562 -1.06 -13.76 6.42
N ILE A 563 -2.01 -13.35 7.23
CA ILE A 563 -1.92 -12.21 8.15
C ILE A 563 -2.38 -12.64 9.54
N SER A 564 -1.74 -12.09 10.56
CA SER A 564 -2.07 -12.38 11.94
C SER A 564 -1.90 -11.17 12.82
N VAL A 565 -2.81 -11.01 13.77
CA VAL A 565 -2.65 -10.07 14.87
C VAL A 565 -1.95 -10.83 16.00
N PRO A 566 -0.77 -10.41 16.47
CA PRO A 566 -0.06 -11.10 17.53
C PRO A 566 -0.94 -11.26 18.78
N ASN A 567 -0.95 -12.44 19.39
CA ASN A 567 -1.80 -12.73 20.56
C ASN A 567 -1.56 -11.76 21.73
N GLN A 568 -0.32 -11.29 21.89
CA GLN A 568 0.02 -10.28 22.89
C GLN A 568 -0.75 -8.97 22.67
N LYS A 569 -0.98 -8.56 21.42
CA LYS A 569 -1.76 -7.36 21.09
C LYS A 569 -3.25 -7.55 21.31
N ILE A 570 -3.78 -8.74 21.06
CA ILE A 570 -5.18 -9.08 21.40
C ILE A 570 -5.38 -9.01 22.93
N GLN A 571 -4.42 -9.52 23.70
CA GLN A 571 -4.43 -9.41 25.17
C GLN A 571 -4.29 -7.96 25.65
N ASP A 572 -3.41 -7.17 25.03
CA ASP A 572 -3.29 -5.73 25.31
C ASP A 572 -4.66 -5.03 25.10
N LEU A 573 -5.38 -5.35 24.02
CA LEU A 573 -6.71 -4.80 23.75
C LEU A 573 -7.75 -5.23 24.80
N HIS A 574 -7.75 -6.49 25.22
CA HIS A 574 -8.61 -6.94 26.32
C HIS A 574 -8.31 -6.22 27.64
N ASN A 575 -7.03 -6.06 27.99
CA ASN A 575 -6.61 -5.34 29.19
C ASN A 575 -6.95 -3.84 29.10
N ASN A 576 -7.03 -3.31 27.89
CA ASN A 576 -7.54 -1.99 27.56
C ASN A 576 -9.08 -2.02 27.38
N GLY A 577 -9.83 -2.81 28.14
CA GLY A 577 -11.29 -2.69 28.27
C GLY A 577 -12.14 -2.97 27.03
N PHE A 578 -11.59 -3.47 25.92
CA PHE A 578 -12.40 -3.87 24.76
C PHE A 578 -13.08 -5.21 25.01
N HIS A 579 -14.40 -5.28 24.82
CA HIS A 579 -15.19 -6.49 25.06
C HIS A 579 -15.39 -7.31 23.77
N LYS A 580 -15.52 -6.60 22.64
CA LYS A 580 -15.75 -7.19 21.30
C LYS A 580 -14.67 -6.72 20.33
N LEU A 581 -14.03 -7.67 19.67
CA LEU A 581 -13.14 -7.41 18.54
C LEU A 581 -13.70 -8.01 17.26
N THR A 582 -13.75 -7.22 16.18
CA THR A 582 -14.08 -7.70 14.84
C THR A 582 -12.86 -7.56 13.95
N LEU A 583 -12.35 -8.69 13.45
CA LEU A 583 -11.21 -8.79 12.55
C LEU A 583 -11.74 -8.90 11.12
N VAL A 584 -11.40 -7.93 10.28
CA VAL A 584 -11.75 -7.90 8.86
C VAL A 584 -10.48 -8.06 8.05
N ASN A 585 -10.39 -9.13 7.27
CA ASN A 585 -9.23 -9.44 6.44
C ASN A 585 -9.66 -9.61 4.97
N THR A 586 -8.95 -8.98 4.06
CA THR A 586 -9.25 -9.03 2.62
C THR A 586 -7.98 -9.35 1.82
N TRP A 587 -8.08 -10.27 0.86
CA TRP A 587 -6.99 -10.64 -0.05
C TRP A 587 -7.34 -10.26 -1.48
N TYR A 588 -6.37 -9.65 -2.17
CA TYR A 588 -6.50 -9.25 -3.56
C TYR A 588 -5.47 -9.97 -4.44
N GLY A 589 -5.93 -10.94 -5.22
CA GLY A 589 -5.11 -11.81 -6.05
C GLY A 589 -4.53 -11.14 -7.31
N SER A 590 -5.30 -10.24 -7.92
CA SER A 590 -5.13 -9.84 -9.33
C SER A 590 -4.77 -8.37 -9.54
N LEU A 591 -4.33 -7.67 -8.51
CA LEU A 591 -3.97 -6.25 -8.63
C LEU A 591 -2.62 -6.02 -9.34
N ARG A 592 -1.72 -7.01 -9.35
CA ARG A 592 -0.37 -6.84 -9.93
C ARG A 592 -0.37 -6.44 -11.41
N PRO A 593 -1.14 -7.07 -12.31
CA PRO A 593 -1.24 -6.63 -13.72
C PRO A 593 -1.83 -5.23 -13.89
N LEU A 594 -2.56 -4.72 -12.89
CA LEU A 594 -3.23 -3.41 -12.94
C LEU A 594 -2.29 -2.25 -12.58
N PHE A 595 -1.21 -2.54 -11.83
CA PHE A 595 -0.15 -1.58 -11.59
C PHE A 595 0.75 -1.48 -12.82
N ASN A 596 0.98 -0.26 -13.27
CA ASN A 596 1.62 0.01 -14.56
C ASN A 596 3.08 -0.50 -14.56
N ARG A 597 3.51 -1.15 -15.66
CA ARG A 597 4.88 -1.69 -15.80
C ARG A 597 5.94 -0.59 -15.98
N GLU A 598 5.53 0.59 -16.41
CA GLU A 598 6.40 1.72 -16.80
C GLU A 598 6.48 2.83 -15.74
N GLU A 599 5.57 2.83 -14.76
CA GLU A 599 5.72 3.66 -13.57
C GLU A 599 6.55 2.90 -12.56
N ASN A 600 7.87 2.99 -12.73
CA ASN A 600 8.80 2.54 -11.70
C ASN A 600 8.36 3.19 -10.38
N ILE A 601 7.95 2.36 -9.41
CA ILE A 601 7.65 2.84 -8.06
C ILE A 601 8.96 3.48 -7.56
N THR A 602 8.96 4.81 -7.45
CA THR A 602 10.13 5.57 -7.04
C THR A 602 10.32 5.37 -5.55
N MET A 603 11.19 4.43 -5.21
CA MET A 603 11.66 4.20 -3.85
C MET A 603 13.17 4.28 -3.77
N VAL A 604 13.64 4.61 -2.58
CA VAL A 604 15.08 4.62 -2.28
C VAL A 604 15.59 3.18 -2.39
N PRO A 605 16.65 2.90 -3.18
CA PRO A 605 17.23 1.57 -3.25
C PRO A 605 17.71 1.12 -1.88
N THR A 606 17.34 -0.10 -1.46
CA THR A 606 17.83 -0.71 -0.21
C THR A 606 19.34 -0.98 -0.28
N VAL A 607 19.86 -1.30 -1.48
CA VAL A 607 21.27 -1.60 -1.73
C VAL A 607 21.90 -0.43 -2.48
N THR A 608 22.83 0.26 -1.83
CA THR A 608 23.54 1.44 -2.37
C THR A 608 25.06 1.25 -2.43
N ASP A 609 25.55 0.04 -2.17
CA ASP A 609 26.97 -0.31 -2.08
C ASP A 609 27.72 -0.31 -3.43
N GLY A 610 27.01 -0.01 -4.54
CA GLY A 610 27.57 0.01 -5.89
C GLY A 610 27.85 -1.37 -6.48
N SER A 611 27.53 -2.45 -5.76
CA SER A 611 27.70 -3.83 -6.26
C SER A 611 26.59 -4.24 -7.24
N GLN A 612 25.46 -3.56 -7.20
CA GLN A 612 24.24 -3.89 -7.93
C GLN A 612 23.62 -2.64 -8.54
N ARG A 613 23.19 -2.72 -9.81
CA ARG A 613 22.49 -1.63 -10.48
C ARG A 613 21.00 -1.75 -10.22
N TYR A 614 20.42 -0.76 -9.53
CA TYR A 614 18.98 -0.64 -9.36
C TYR A 614 18.30 -0.39 -10.72
N LEU A 615 17.35 -1.25 -11.09
CA LEU A 615 16.58 -1.13 -12.32
C LEU A 615 15.21 -0.49 -12.05
N SER A 616 14.43 -1.11 -11.17
CA SER A 616 13.06 -0.69 -10.86
C SER A 616 12.54 -1.36 -9.59
N THR A 617 11.41 -0.88 -9.09
CA THR A 617 10.63 -1.55 -8.05
C THR A 617 9.31 -2.00 -8.64
N VAL A 618 8.94 -3.26 -8.40
CA VAL A 618 7.68 -3.85 -8.89
C VAL A 618 6.86 -4.44 -7.75
N LEU A 619 5.54 -4.49 -7.91
CA LEU A 619 4.68 -5.21 -6.98
C LEU A 619 4.94 -6.72 -7.08
N GLY A 620 5.45 -7.30 -5.99
CA GLY A 620 5.98 -8.65 -5.94
C GLY A 620 5.05 -9.71 -5.38
N SER A 621 3.99 -9.32 -4.68
CA SER A 621 3.02 -10.22 -4.06
C SER A 621 1.58 -9.81 -4.38
N SER A 622 0.62 -10.52 -3.78
CA SER A 622 -0.74 -10.01 -3.61
C SER A 622 -0.79 -8.88 -2.58
N LEU A 623 -1.88 -8.09 -2.64
CA LEU A 623 -2.22 -7.11 -1.62
C LEU A 623 -3.11 -7.78 -0.56
N ILE A 624 -2.85 -7.50 0.70
CA ILE A 624 -3.61 -7.99 1.85
C ILE A 624 -4.03 -6.80 2.71
N SER A 625 -5.32 -6.70 3.02
CA SER A 625 -5.88 -5.67 3.90
C SER A 625 -6.27 -6.30 5.23
N THR A 626 -6.00 -5.60 6.32
CA THR A 626 -6.53 -5.98 7.64
C THR A 626 -7.02 -4.73 8.35
N THR A 627 -8.23 -4.81 8.90
CA THR A 627 -8.78 -3.78 9.78
C THR A 627 -9.32 -4.45 11.03
N VAL A 628 -9.05 -3.84 12.17
CA VAL A 628 -9.47 -4.33 13.49
C VAL A 628 -10.48 -3.33 14.02
N LEU A 629 -11.66 -3.79 14.42
CA LEU A 629 -12.68 -2.96 15.06
C LEU A 629 -12.80 -3.37 16.52
N GLY A 630 -12.68 -2.43 17.44
CA GLY A 630 -13.00 -2.63 18.85
C GLY A 630 -14.29 -1.91 19.17
N ASP A 631 -15.29 -2.66 19.66
CA ASP A 631 -16.63 -2.14 19.96
C ASP A 631 -17.20 -1.27 18.80
N ASP A 632 -17.09 -1.80 17.58
CA ASP A 632 -17.53 -1.19 16.31
C ASP A 632 -16.78 0.08 15.85
N GLN A 633 -15.60 0.36 16.44
CA GLN A 633 -14.72 1.46 16.02
C GLN A 633 -13.38 0.97 15.50
N PRO A 634 -12.83 1.54 14.40
CA PRO A 634 -11.55 1.13 13.86
C PRO A 634 -10.39 1.41 14.81
N LEU A 635 -9.58 0.38 15.03
CA LEU A 635 -8.40 0.38 15.88
C LEU A 635 -7.15 0.11 15.03
N SER A 636 -6.11 0.90 15.25
CA SER A 636 -4.79 0.66 14.67
C SER A 636 -3.93 -0.14 15.64
N THR A 637 -3.57 -1.37 15.26
CA THR A 637 -2.74 -2.30 16.05
C THR A 637 -1.62 -2.90 15.22
N ALA A 638 -0.65 -3.55 15.87
CA ALA A 638 0.46 -4.18 15.17
C ALA A 638 0.04 -5.53 14.55
N VAL A 639 0.58 -5.84 13.38
CA VAL A 639 0.24 -7.04 12.59
C VAL A 639 1.51 -7.68 12.04
N SER A 640 1.48 -9.01 11.91
CA SER A 640 2.51 -9.76 11.21
C SER A 640 1.89 -10.53 10.06
N PHE A 641 2.52 -10.43 8.88
CA PHE A 641 2.02 -11.07 7.67
C PHE A 641 3.14 -11.73 6.86
N GLN A 642 2.76 -12.78 6.15
CA GLN A 642 3.60 -13.58 5.26
C GLN A 642 3.05 -13.47 3.84
N LEU A 643 3.86 -12.98 2.91
CA LEU A 643 3.48 -12.83 1.50
C LEU A 643 4.44 -13.59 0.58
N GLN A 644 3.87 -14.32 -0.38
CA GLN A 644 4.61 -15.08 -1.39
C GLN A 644 5.14 -14.19 -2.51
N HIS A 645 6.31 -14.55 -3.03
CA HIS A 645 6.91 -13.90 -4.19
C HIS A 645 6.26 -14.46 -5.46
N ARG A 646 5.54 -13.61 -6.19
CA ARG A 646 4.83 -13.97 -7.44
C ARG A 646 5.60 -13.60 -8.71
N VAL A 647 6.75 -12.92 -8.60
CA VAL A 647 7.61 -12.57 -9.74
C VAL A 647 8.47 -13.79 -10.10
N GLN A 648 8.41 -14.23 -11.36
CA GLN A 648 9.27 -15.32 -11.86
C GLN A 648 10.65 -14.78 -12.21
N ASN A 649 11.70 -15.54 -11.85
CA ASN A 649 13.11 -15.20 -11.98
C ASN A 649 13.58 -15.16 -13.46
N PRO A 650 13.86 -13.98 -14.04
CA PRO A 650 14.79 -13.89 -15.16
C PRO A 650 16.17 -14.29 -14.65
N THR A 651 16.91 -15.07 -15.42
CA THR A 651 18.30 -15.42 -15.11
C THR A 651 19.17 -14.16 -15.12
N GLY A 652 19.78 -13.81 -13.99
CA GLY A 652 20.72 -12.68 -13.88
C GLY A 652 20.22 -11.47 -13.09
N THR A 653 18.99 -11.48 -12.57
CA THR A 653 18.48 -10.42 -11.69
C THR A 653 18.42 -10.88 -10.24
N VAL A 654 18.74 -9.97 -9.31
CA VAL A 654 18.61 -10.15 -7.86
C VAL A 654 17.41 -9.33 -7.40
N TYR A 655 16.60 -9.89 -6.51
CA TYR A 655 15.44 -9.20 -5.94
C TYR A 655 15.66 -8.94 -4.46
N ASP A 656 15.46 -7.70 -4.02
CA ASP A 656 15.37 -7.38 -2.59
C ASP A 656 13.91 -7.06 -2.20
N PRO A 657 13.31 -7.81 -1.26
CA PRO A 657 11.95 -7.56 -0.83
C PRO A 657 11.86 -6.39 0.15
N VAL A 658 10.81 -5.57 0.00
CA VAL A 658 10.46 -4.42 0.82
C VAL A 658 9.01 -4.55 1.28
N CYS A 659 8.79 -4.55 2.60
CA CYS A 659 7.45 -4.50 3.19
C CYS A 659 6.89 -3.08 3.05
N ALA A 660 5.75 -2.94 2.38
CA ALA A 660 5.13 -1.64 2.16
C ALA A 660 3.61 -1.69 2.38
N PHE A 661 3.03 -0.53 2.57
CA PHE A 661 1.58 -0.33 2.60
C PHE A 661 1.18 0.81 1.67
N TRP A 662 -0.07 0.82 1.23
CA TRP A 662 -0.61 1.92 0.42
C TRP A 662 -1.10 3.04 1.32
N ASP A 663 -0.52 4.23 1.17
CA ASP A 663 -0.86 5.44 1.91
C ASP A 663 -1.69 6.36 1.00
N PHE A 664 -3.01 6.38 1.24
CA PHE A 664 -3.98 7.16 0.46
C PHE A 664 -3.80 8.68 0.60
N ASP A 665 -3.03 9.14 1.60
CA ASP A 665 -2.76 10.56 1.83
C ASP A 665 -1.52 11.05 1.06
N LEU A 666 -0.62 10.13 0.67
CA LEU A 666 0.53 10.47 -0.18
C LEU A 666 0.07 10.67 -1.62
N ASN A 667 0.03 11.92 -2.09
CA ASN A 667 -0.42 12.30 -3.43
C ASN A 667 -1.93 12.03 -3.68
N PRO A 668 -2.83 12.80 -3.04
CA PRO A 668 -4.29 12.59 -3.13
C PRO A 668 -4.86 12.71 -4.55
N GLU A 669 -4.23 13.50 -5.42
CA GLU A 669 -4.68 13.69 -6.81
C GLU A 669 -4.42 12.46 -7.69
N ALA A 670 -3.49 11.59 -7.26
CA ALA A 670 -3.15 10.33 -7.90
C ALA A 670 -3.69 9.09 -7.14
N GLY A 671 -4.42 9.27 -6.02
CA GLY A 671 -5.07 8.18 -5.28
C GLY A 671 -4.24 7.52 -4.18
N GLY A 672 -3.06 8.05 -3.88
CA GLY A 672 -2.15 7.49 -2.87
C GLY A 672 -0.79 7.08 -3.44
N TRP A 673 0.10 6.63 -2.55
CA TRP A 673 1.41 6.09 -2.91
C TRP A 673 1.90 5.04 -1.93
N TRP A 674 2.86 4.22 -2.35
CA TRP A 674 3.49 3.22 -1.48
C TRP A 674 4.34 3.88 -0.38
N ASN A 675 4.25 3.35 0.84
CA ASN A 675 4.97 3.82 2.01
C ASN A 675 5.52 2.63 2.82
N THR A 676 6.65 2.83 3.51
CA THR A 676 7.32 1.80 4.33
C THR A 676 7.36 2.15 5.81
N ARG A 677 6.86 3.34 6.20
CA ARG A 677 6.89 3.81 7.59
C ARG A 677 6.15 2.86 8.55
N GLY A 678 6.86 2.39 9.57
CA GLY A 678 6.30 1.50 10.59
C GLY A 678 6.21 0.04 10.17
N CYS A 679 6.84 -0.34 9.04
CA CYS A 679 6.91 -1.71 8.54
C CYS A 679 8.36 -2.20 8.45
N ASP A 680 8.64 -3.33 9.07
CA ASP A 680 9.96 -3.95 9.14
C ASP A 680 9.91 -5.40 8.64
N ILE A 681 11.03 -5.86 8.06
CA ILE A 681 11.18 -7.25 7.61
C ILE A 681 11.65 -8.11 8.78
N VAL A 682 10.89 -9.16 9.08
CA VAL A 682 11.23 -10.12 10.15
C VAL A 682 12.12 -11.23 9.62
N SER A 683 11.74 -11.84 8.50
CA SER A 683 12.53 -12.89 7.84
C SER A 683 12.39 -12.84 6.32
N LYS A 684 13.49 -13.13 5.63
CA LYS A 684 13.58 -13.21 4.16
C LYS A 684 13.82 -14.67 3.75
N HIS A 685 12.94 -15.23 2.93
CA HIS A 685 13.10 -16.55 2.32
C HIS A 685 13.04 -16.43 0.78
N HIS A 686 13.46 -17.47 0.07
CA HIS A 686 13.52 -17.45 -1.40
C HIS A 686 12.15 -17.36 -2.10
N GLY A 687 11.07 -17.79 -1.43
CA GLY A 687 9.72 -17.79 -2.01
C GLY A 687 8.69 -16.94 -1.27
N TYR A 688 9.04 -16.44 -0.07
CA TYR A 688 8.15 -15.62 0.74
C TYR A 688 8.94 -14.72 1.68
N THR A 689 8.30 -13.64 2.13
CA THR A 689 8.85 -12.73 3.13
C THR A 689 7.85 -12.56 4.27
N VAL A 690 8.36 -12.53 5.50
CA VAL A 690 7.56 -12.23 6.70
C VAL A 690 7.85 -10.79 7.13
N CYS A 691 6.78 -10.02 7.31
CA CYS A 691 6.81 -8.61 7.67
C CYS A 691 6.11 -8.40 9.02
N TYR A 692 6.49 -7.33 9.70
CA TYR A 692 5.83 -6.80 10.89
C TYR A 692 5.55 -5.32 10.68
N CYS A 693 4.30 -4.89 10.88
CA CYS A 693 3.94 -3.48 10.83
C CYS A 693 3.22 -3.07 12.12
N ASN A 694 3.38 -1.82 12.55
CA ASN A 694 2.81 -1.30 13.80
C ASN A 694 1.40 -0.68 13.66
N HIS A 695 0.73 -0.92 12.53
CA HIS A 695 -0.60 -0.40 12.20
C HIS A 695 -1.38 -1.43 11.36
N THR A 696 -2.68 -1.20 11.19
CA THR A 696 -3.58 -2.00 10.35
C THR A 696 -4.00 -1.19 9.13
N THR A 697 -3.55 -1.61 7.94
CA THR A 697 -3.82 -0.93 6.66
C THR A 697 -3.84 -1.95 5.51
N ASN A 698 -3.45 -1.53 4.30
CA ASN A 698 -3.34 -2.33 3.09
C ASN A 698 -1.86 -2.63 2.79
N PHE A 699 -1.42 -3.87 2.96
CA PHE A 699 -0.02 -4.29 2.84
C PHE A 699 0.28 -5.03 1.55
N ALA A 700 1.49 -4.84 1.04
CA ALA A 700 2.06 -5.64 -0.03
C ALA A 700 3.57 -5.79 0.11
N LEU A 701 4.12 -6.76 -0.62
CA LEU A 701 5.54 -6.92 -0.82
C LEU A 701 5.95 -6.28 -2.15
N LEU A 702 6.83 -5.30 -2.07
CA LEU A 702 7.47 -4.69 -3.23
C LEU A 702 8.82 -5.36 -3.43
N LEU A 703 9.18 -5.70 -4.68
CA LEU A 703 10.47 -6.29 -5.01
C LEU A 703 11.28 -5.25 -5.80
N GLN A 704 12.42 -4.87 -5.24
CA GLN A 704 13.41 -4.04 -5.94
C GLN A 704 14.26 -4.95 -6.82
N VAL A 705 14.27 -4.65 -8.12
CA VAL A 705 14.97 -5.42 -9.14
C VAL A 705 16.35 -4.82 -9.33
N TYR A 706 17.37 -5.65 -9.09
CA TYR A 706 18.76 -5.32 -9.29
C TYR A 706 19.35 -6.19 -10.39
N GLU A 707 20.18 -5.59 -11.22
CA GLU A 707 21.04 -6.33 -12.14
C GLU A 707 22.27 -6.82 -11.38
N ALA A 708 22.54 -8.13 -11.44
CA ALA A 708 23.72 -8.72 -10.81
C ALA A 708 24.98 -8.31 -11.60
N GLN A 709 25.48 -7.11 -11.35
CA GLN A 709 26.68 -6.63 -11.99
C GLN A 709 27.89 -7.34 -11.39
N ARG A 710 28.73 -7.94 -12.25
CA ARG A 710 30.00 -8.52 -11.81
C ARG A 710 30.84 -7.37 -11.26
N SER A 711 31.29 -7.46 -10.00
CA SER A 711 32.03 -6.38 -9.34
C SER A 711 33.14 -5.81 -10.25
N PRO A 712 33.26 -4.48 -10.38
CA PRO A 712 34.26 -3.83 -11.23
C PRO A 712 35.70 -4.21 -10.87
N GLU A 713 35.94 -4.70 -9.64
CA GLU A 713 37.24 -5.23 -9.22
C GLU A 713 37.58 -6.57 -9.89
N ASN A 714 36.59 -7.45 -10.06
CA ASN A 714 36.79 -8.76 -10.68
C ASN A 714 36.95 -8.66 -12.21
N GLU A 715 36.25 -7.73 -12.84
CA GLU A 715 36.41 -7.45 -14.27
C GLU A 715 37.81 -6.87 -14.57
N LYS A 716 38.25 -5.90 -13.76
CA LYS A 716 39.61 -5.36 -13.85
C LYS A 716 40.67 -6.42 -13.56
N ALA A 717 40.45 -7.30 -12.58
CA ALA A 717 41.38 -8.39 -12.28
C ALA A 717 41.52 -9.36 -13.47
N LEU A 718 40.42 -9.72 -14.13
CA LEU A 718 40.43 -10.60 -15.30
C LEU A 718 41.09 -9.93 -16.53
N GLN A 719 40.85 -8.64 -16.74
CA GLN A 719 41.52 -7.86 -17.79
C GLN A 719 43.03 -7.78 -17.57
N VAL A 720 43.47 -7.49 -16.33
CA VAL A 720 44.89 -7.45 -15.96
C VAL A 720 45.55 -8.83 -16.14
N LEU A 721 44.87 -9.90 -15.72
CA LEU A 721 45.38 -11.27 -15.90
C LEU A 721 45.53 -11.62 -17.38
N THR A 722 44.55 -11.26 -18.21
CA THR A 722 44.57 -11.55 -19.65
C THR A 722 45.65 -10.73 -20.37
N LEU A 723 45.82 -9.45 -20.02
CA LEU A 723 46.87 -8.59 -20.56
C LEU A 723 48.28 -9.12 -20.23
N ILE A 724 48.53 -9.49 -18.97
CA ILE A 724 49.82 -10.04 -18.55
C ILE A 724 50.05 -11.41 -19.19
N GLY A 725 49.07 -12.30 -19.16
CA GLY A 725 49.16 -13.67 -19.69
C GLY A 725 49.42 -13.70 -21.19
N CYS A 726 48.58 -13.01 -21.98
CA CYS A 726 48.75 -12.92 -23.43
C CYS A 726 50.01 -12.13 -23.82
N GLY A 727 50.37 -11.07 -23.10
CA GLY A 727 51.60 -10.31 -23.35
C GLY A 727 52.86 -11.16 -23.21
N VAL A 728 52.97 -11.93 -22.12
CA VAL A 728 54.11 -12.84 -21.88
C VAL A 728 54.15 -13.96 -22.95
N SER A 729 52.99 -14.54 -23.29
CA SER A 729 52.88 -15.57 -24.32
C SER A 729 53.35 -15.05 -25.69
N LEU A 730 52.85 -13.89 -26.10
CA LEU A 730 53.19 -13.26 -27.37
C LEU A 730 54.69 -12.96 -27.47
N CYS A 731 55.32 -12.45 -26.41
CA CYS A 731 56.77 -12.25 -26.38
C CYS A 731 57.55 -13.56 -26.59
N GLY A 732 57.12 -14.66 -25.96
CA GLY A 732 57.72 -15.98 -26.13
C GLY A 732 57.54 -16.54 -27.55
N LEU A 733 56.33 -16.43 -28.11
CA LEU A 733 56.01 -16.86 -29.47
C LEU A 733 56.80 -16.06 -30.52
N LEU A 734 56.93 -14.74 -30.34
CA LEU A 734 57.74 -13.90 -31.22
C LEU A 734 59.22 -14.25 -31.15
N PHE A 735 59.76 -14.46 -29.95
CA PHE A 735 61.15 -14.87 -29.77
C PHE A 735 61.44 -16.22 -30.43
N THR A 736 60.59 -17.22 -30.24
CA THR A 736 60.74 -18.54 -30.87
C THR A 736 60.62 -18.48 -32.39
N PHE A 737 59.71 -17.64 -32.91
CA PHE A 737 59.58 -17.40 -34.36
C PHE A 737 60.83 -16.74 -34.95
N ILE A 738 61.38 -15.72 -34.29
CA ILE A 738 62.62 -15.03 -34.69
C ILE A 738 63.79 -16.03 -34.72
N LEU A 739 63.93 -16.89 -33.70
CA LEU A 739 64.96 -17.92 -33.67
C LEU A 739 64.85 -18.88 -34.87
N PHE A 740 63.65 -19.31 -35.23
CA PHE A 740 63.44 -20.19 -36.39
C PHE A 740 63.76 -19.54 -37.75
N ILE A 741 63.78 -18.22 -37.83
CA ILE A 741 64.19 -17.47 -39.04
C ILE A 741 65.69 -17.17 -38.99
N ALA A 742 66.18 -16.61 -37.89
CA ALA A 742 67.57 -16.13 -37.75
C ALA A 742 68.61 -17.26 -37.70
N VAL A 743 68.28 -18.39 -37.06
CA VAL A 743 69.19 -19.55 -36.96
C VAL A 743 69.18 -20.40 -38.23
N GLY A 744 68.32 -20.10 -39.20
CA GLY A 744 68.30 -20.79 -40.49
C GLY A 744 68.05 -22.30 -40.37
N VAL A 745 67.22 -22.71 -39.40
CA VAL A 745 66.93 -24.14 -39.14
C VAL A 745 66.46 -24.81 -40.43
N PRO A 746 67.06 -25.96 -40.83
CA PRO A 746 66.71 -26.65 -42.07
C PRO A 746 65.20 -26.89 -42.17
N LYS A 747 64.64 -26.64 -43.36
CA LYS A 747 63.21 -26.86 -43.63
C LYS A 747 62.87 -28.33 -43.41
N SER A 748 62.18 -28.63 -42.32
CA SER A 748 61.63 -29.96 -42.00
C SER A 748 60.12 -29.86 -41.79
N ASP A 749 59.39 -30.96 -42.04
CA ASP A 749 57.93 -31.04 -41.80
C ASP A 749 57.54 -30.53 -40.41
N ARG A 750 58.35 -30.90 -39.39
CA ARG A 750 58.11 -30.49 -38.00
C ARG A 750 58.28 -28.99 -37.79
N THR A 751 59.36 -28.43 -38.32
CA THR A 751 59.60 -26.98 -38.23
C THR A 751 58.55 -26.17 -38.98
N THR A 752 58.02 -26.70 -40.09
CA THR A 752 56.96 -26.03 -40.86
C THR A 752 55.63 -26.06 -40.11
N VAL A 753 55.25 -27.19 -39.50
CA VAL A 753 54.05 -27.29 -38.65
C VAL A 753 54.14 -26.32 -37.46
N HIS A 754 55.26 -26.32 -36.72
CA HIS A 754 55.44 -25.41 -35.59
C HIS A 754 55.41 -23.93 -36.03
N LYS A 755 55.99 -23.58 -37.19
CA LYS A 755 55.90 -22.21 -37.73
C LYS A 755 54.46 -21.77 -37.98
N ASN A 756 53.63 -22.62 -38.58
CA ASN A 756 52.22 -22.30 -38.83
C ASN A 756 51.41 -22.23 -37.52
N LEU A 757 51.67 -23.13 -36.57
CA LEU A 757 51.01 -23.13 -35.26
C LEU A 757 51.35 -21.85 -34.47
N ILE A 758 52.63 -21.46 -34.43
CA ILE A 758 53.09 -20.23 -33.77
C ILE A 758 52.43 -19.01 -34.42
N VAL A 759 52.42 -18.92 -35.76
CA VAL A 759 51.79 -17.79 -36.47
C VAL A 759 50.28 -17.71 -36.17
N ALA A 760 49.57 -18.84 -36.20
CA ALA A 760 48.14 -18.86 -35.89
C ALA A 760 47.84 -18.41 -34.44
N LEU A 761 48.62 -18.91 -33.47
CA LEU A 761 48.49 -18.51 -32.06
C LEU A 761 48.87 -17.04 -31.83
N SER A 762 49.97 -16.55 -32.40
CA SER A 762 50.37 -15.15 -32.28
C SER A 762 49.31 -14.18 -32.80
N VAL A 763 48.68 -14.50 -33.94
CA VAL A 763 47.62 -13.63 -34.49
C VAL A 763 46.34 -13.71 -33.66
N ALA A 764 45.96 -14.90 -33.17
CA ALA A 764 44.82 -15.05 -32.27
C ALA A 764 45.00 -14.26 -30.95
N GLU A 765 46.17 -14.36 -30.32
CA GLU A 765 46.48 -13.63 -29.07
C GLU A 765 46.54 -12.11 -29.30
N LEU A 766 47.07 -11.65 -30.44
CA LEU A 766 47.06 -10.23 -30.79
C LEU A 766 45.63 -9.70 -30.98
N LEU A 767 44.78 -10.47 -31.67
CA LEU A 767 43.37 -10.12 -31.86
C LEU A 767 42.59 -10.10 -30.54
N LEU A 768 42.90 -11.02 -29.60
CA LEU A 768 42.36 -10.98 -28.24
C LEU A 768 42.75 -9.69 -27.50
N MET A 769 43.99 -9.23 -27.65
CA MET A 769 44.40 -7.96 -27.02
C MET A 769 43.73 -6.73 -27.66
N CYS A 770 43.36 -6.81 -28.94
CA CYS A 770 42.67 -5.73 -29.65
C CYS A 770 41.15 -5.77 -29.50
N SER A 771 40.54 -6.80 -28.89
CA SER A 771 39.09 -6.95 -28.80
C SER A 771 38.43 -5.80 -28.03
N ASP A 772 39.06 -5.35 -26.96
CA ASP A 772 38.54 -4.28 -26.12
C ASP A 772 38.51 -2.95 -26.86
N TRP A 773 39.56 -2.67 -27.65
CA TRP A 773 39.59 -1.48 -28.51
C TRP A 773 38.59 -1.57 -29.67
N ALA A 774 38.37 -2.77 -30.22
CA ALA A 774 37.43 -3.01 -31.30
C ALA A 774 35.96 -2.98 -30.84
N SER A 775 35.67 -3.13 -29.55
CA SER A 775 34.31 -3.08 -28.98
C SER A 775 33.59 -1.74 -29.23
N ALA A 776 34.35 -0.65 -29.42
CA ALA A 776 33.79 0.68 -29.68
C ALA A 776 33.16 0.82 -31.08
N ASN A 777 33.47 -0.07 -32.02
CA ASN A 777 32.93 -0.03 -33.38
C ASN A 777 32.32 -1.38 -33.75
N GLU A 778 31.03 -1.37 -34.06
CA GLU A 778 30.25 -2.58 -34.32
C GLU A 778 30.83 -3.45 -35.44
N ALA A 779 31.27 -2.83 -36.54
CA ALA A 779 31.86 -3.53 -37.66
C ALA A 779 33.26 -4.10 -37.33
N ALA A 780 34.05 -3.37 -36.53
CA ALA A 780 35.35 -3.82 -36.09
C ALA A 780 35.23 -5.02 -35.12
N CYS A 781 34.26 -4.97 -34.21
CA CYS A 781 33.96 -6.03 -33.27
C CYS A 781 33.52 -7.33 -33.96
N PHE A 782 32.67 -7.22 -35.00
CA PHE A 782 32.29 -8.37 -35.83
C PHE A 782 33.50 -8.98 -36.56
N MET A 783 34.33 -8.13 -37.19
CA MET A 783 35.54 -8.58 -37.89
C MET A 783 36.54 -9.25 -36.95
N VAL A 784 36.79 -8.68 -35.77
CA VAL A 784 37.65 -9.28 -34.75
C VAL A 784 37.10 -10.62 -34.31
N THR A 785 35.79 -10.73 -34.05
CA THR A 785 35.13 -11.99 -33.67
C THR A 785 35.31 -13.08 -34.73
N ALA A 786 35.12 -12.75 -36.02
CA ALA A 786 35.30 -13.70 -37.12
C ALA A 786 36.76 -14.16 -37.27
N LEU A 787 37.72 -13.23 -37.19
CA LEU A 787 39.14 -13.55 -37.27
C LEU A 787 39.61 -14.36 -36.06
N LEU A 788 39.12 -14.03 -34.86
CA LEU A 788 39.46 -14.73 -33.62
C LEU A 788 38.96 -16.18 -33.65
N HIS A 789 37.72 -16.39 -34.13
CA HIS A 789 37.19 -17.73 -34.37
C HIS A 789 38.06 -18.52 -35.36
N LEU A 790 38.46 -17.89 -36.47
CA LEU A 790 39.32 -18.52 -37.49
C LEU A 790 40.70 -18.91 -36.97
N PHE A 791 41.41 -18.00 -36.30
CA PHE A 791 42.78 -18.25 -35.87
C PHE A 791 42.87 -19.19 -34.67
N PHE A 792 41.89 -19.19 -33.75
CA PHE A 792 41.81 -20.23 -32.73
C PHE A 792 41.47 -21.60 -33.33
N MET A 793 40.53 -21.68 -34.26
CA MET A 793 40.25 -22.95 -34.94
C MET A 793 41.43 -23.45 -35.77
N ALA A 794 42.20 -22.54 -36.38
CA ALA A 794 43.44 -22.85 -37.07
C ALA A 794 44.53 -23.36 -36.11
N SER A 795 44.68 -22.77 -34.93
CA SER A 795 45.66 -23.25 -33.94
C SER A 795 45.34 -24.68 -33.47
N PHE A 796 44.07 -24.99 -33.18
CA PHE A 796 43.64 -26.35 -32.86
C PHE A 796 43.81 -27.32 -34.05
N SER A 797 43.51 -26.88 -35.27
CA SER A 797 43.70 -27.71 -36.47
C SER A 797 45.18 -28.00 -36.75
N TRP A 798 46.07 -27.03 -36.55
CA TRP A 798 47.53 -27.23 -36.64
C TRP A 798 48.07 -28.08 -35.48
N MET A 799 47.47 -28.01 -34.29
CA MET A 799 47.76 -28.93 -33.18
C MET A 799 47.34 -30.36 -33.51
N LEU A 800 46.22 -30.57 -34.20
CA LEU A 800 45.82 -31.88 -34.74
C LEU A 800 46.85 -32.38 -35.76
N VAL A 801 47.27 -31.52 -36.68
CA VAL A 801 48.31 -31.85 -37.67
C VAL A 801 49.62 -32.22 -36.99
N GLU A 802 50.00 -31.55 -35.91
CA GLU A 802 51.17 -31.92 -35.11
C GLU A 802 51.03 -33.34 -34.53
N GLY A 803 49.87 -33.69 -33.98
CA GLY A 803 49.56 -35.05 -33.54
C GLY A 803 49.67 -36.06 -34.68
N LEU A 804 49.04 -35.80 -35.83
CA LEU A 804 49.09 -36.65 -37.01
C LEU A 804 50.51 -36.79 -37.57
N LEU A 805 51.34 -35.76 -37.49
CA LEU A 805 52.74 -35.80 -37.88
C LEU A 805 53.52 -36.77 -36.99
N LEU A 806 53.30 -36.75 -35.67
CA LEU A 806 53.90 -37.72 -34.73
C LEU A 806 53.41 -39.14 -35.02
N TRP A 807 52.11 -39.31 -35.28
CA TRP A 807 51.52 -40.61 -35.64
C TRP A 807 52.15 -41.20 -36.91
N SER A 808 52.24 -40.40 -37.98
CA SER A 808 52.80 -40.86 -39.26
C SER A 808 54.27 -41.25 -39.10
N LYS A 809 55.07 -40.51 -38.32
CA LYS A 809 56.49 -40.86 -38.12
C LYS A 809 56.70 -42.14 -37.31
N VAL A 810 55.83 -42.45 -36.35
CA VAL A 810 56.03 -43.58 -35.43
C VAL A 810 55.27 -44.85 -35.86
N VAL A 811 54.07 -44.72 -36.42
CA VAL A 811 53.16 -45.85 -36.68
C VAL A 811 52.93 -46.10 -38.17
N SER A 812 52.95 -45.08 -39.03
CA SER A 812 52.61 -45.21 -40.47
C SER A 812 53.69 -44.63 -41.39
N VAL A 813 54.69 -45.45 -41.70
CA VAL A 813 55.92 -45.08 -42.41
C VAL A 813 55.76 -44.96 -43.95
N ASN A 814 54.57 -45.25 -44.50
CA ASN A 814 54.39 -45.57 -45.93
C ASN A 814 53.74 -44.45 -46.79
N ILE A 815 53.89 -43.17 -46.44
CA ILE A 815 53.33 -42.05 -47.22
C ILE A 815 54.46 -41.12 -47.69
N SER A 816 54.46 -40.78 -48.99
CA SER A 816 55.39 -39.81 -49.58
C SER A 816 55.29 -38.43 -48.90
N GLU A 817 56.45 -37.85 -48.60
CA GLU A 817 56.57 -36.66 -47.73
C GLU A 817 55.85 -35.43 -48.30
N ASP A 818 55.98 -35.18 -49.62
CA ASP A 818 55.35 -34.03 -50.29
C ASP A 818 53.82 -34.10 -50.30
N ARG A 819 53.25 -35.29 -50.50
CA ARG A 819 51.80 -35.48 -50.52
C ARG A 819 51.20 -35.33 -49.13
N ARG A 820 51.94 -35.80 -48.11
CA ARG A 820 51.58 -35.67 -46.70
C ARG A 820 51.50 -34.20 -46.28
N MET A 821 52.49 -33.38 -46.65
CA MET A 821 52.50 -31.97 -46.27
C MET A 821 51.38 -31.17 -46.93
N LYS A 822 51.03 -31.44 -48.20
CA LYS A 822 49.87 -30.82 -48.87
C LYS A 822 48.55 -31.13 -48.15
N LEU A 823 48.35 -32.38 -47.73
CA LEU A 823 47.17 -32.77 -46.95
C LEU A 823 47.11 -32.04 -45.60
N TYR A 824 48.25 -31.89 -44.93
CA TYR A 824 48.35 -31.15 -43.66
C TYR A 824 48.03 -29.67 -43.80
N TYR A 825 48.41 -29.02 -44.91
CA TYR A 825 47.98 -27.64 -45.17
C TYR A 825 46.47 -27.52 -45.40
N ILE A 826 45.85 -28.49 -46.09
CA ILE A 826 44.39 -28.54 -46.29
C ILE A 826 43.67 -28.72 -44.95
N ILE A 827 44.17 -29.61 -44.08
CA ILE A 827 43.59 -29.83 -42.75
C ILE A 827 43.83 -28.62 -41.84
N GLY A 828 45.05 -28.07 -41.83
CA GLY A 828 45.46 -27.00 -40.91
C GLY A 828 44.82 -25.63 -41.19
N TRP A 829 44.61 -25.27 -42.46
CA TRP A 829 43.98 -23.98 -42.84
C TRP A 829 42.62 -24.14 -43.50
N GLY A 830 42.40 -25.18 -44.30
CA GLY A 830 41.15 -25.37 -45.04
C GLY A 830 39.97 -25.75 -44.14
N LEU A 831 40.18 -26.64 -43.16
CA LEU A 831 39.13 -27.04 -42.22
C LEU A 831 38.62 -25.85 -41.36
N PRO A 832 39.48 -25.01 -40.75
CA PRO A 832 39.02 -23.79 -40.06
C PRO A 832 38.20 -22.85 -40.94
N VAL A 833 38.66 -22.57 -42.17
CA VAL A 833 37.95 -21.68 -43.10
C VAL A 833 36.57 -22.23 -43.44
N LEU A 834 36.46 -23.55 -43.65
CA LEU A 834 35.19 -24.20 -43.92
C LEU A 834 34.22 -24.07 -42.73
N ILE A 835 34.68 -24.37 -41.51
CA ILE A 835 33.85 -24.29 -40.30
C ILE A 835 33.34 -22.86 -40.10
N VAL A 836 34.25 -21.88 -40.09
CA VAL A 836 33.88 -20.46 -39.87
C VAL A 836 32.97 -19.95 -40.98
N GLY A 837 33.24 -20.32 -42.25
CA GLY A 837 32.41 -19.92 -43.38
C GLY A 837 30.98 -20.46 -43.29
N VAL A 838 30.80 -21.71 -42.88
CA VAL A 838 29.48 -22.30 -42.65
C VAL A 838 28.77 -21.63 -41.47
N THR A 839 29.47 -21.40 -40.35
CA THR A 839 28.89 -20.72 -39.18
C THR A 839 28.43 -19.30 -39.54
N LEU A 840 29.24 -18.53 -40.25
CA LEU A 840 28.88 -17.19 -40.71
C LEU A 840 27.67 -17.21 -41.64
N ALA A 841 27.54 -18.20 -42.53
CA ALA A 841 26.42 -18.28 -43.46
C ALA A 841 25.09 -18.64 -42.78
N VAL A 842 25.14 -19.41 -41.68
CA VAL A 842 23.95 -19.91 -40.98
C VAL A 842 23.45 -18.92 -39.92
N SER A 843 24.34 -18.21 -39.24
CA SER A 843 23.99 -17.40 -38.06
C SER A 843 24.57 -15.99 -38.13
N VAL A 844 24.29 -15.22 -39.20
CA VAL A 844 24.83 -13.86 -39.39
C VAL A 844 24.40 -12.92 -38.26
N ASP A 845 23.10 -12.90 -37.93
CA ASP A 845 22.51 -11.93 -37.02
C ASP A 845 22.84 -12.21 -35.54
N GLU A 846 23.11 -13.47 -35.19
CA GLU A 846 23.44 -13.92 -33.83
C GLU A 846 24.89 -14.40 -33.68
N TYR A 847 25.77 -14.08 -34.64
CA TYR A 847 27.16 -14.55 -34.66
C TYR A 847 27.98 -14.01 -33.49
N LYS A 848 27.83 -12.70 -33.19
CA LYS A 848 28.57 -11.98 -32.13
C LYS A 848 27.70 -11.78 -30.89
N ALA A 849 28.33 -11.66 -29.72
CA ALA A 849 27.64 -11.20 -28.52
C ALA A 849 27.40 -9.68 -28.54
N GLU A 850 26.40 -9.21 -27.80
CA GLU A 850 26.03 -7.79 -27.72
C GLU A 850 27.06 -6.95 -26.95
N ASP A 851 27.61 -7.51 -25.85
CA ASP A 851 28.45 -6.77 -24.89
C ASP A 851 29.97 -7.01 -25.06
N HIS A 852 30.39 -7.95 -25.92
CA HIS A 852 31.81 -8.29 -26.09
C HIS A 852 32.10 -8.90 -27.47
N CYS A 853 33.33 -8.71 -27.98
CA CYS A 853 33.75 -9.16 -29.31
C CYS A 853 34.16 -10.64 -29.35
N TRP A 854 33.21 -11.52 -29.04
CA TRP A 854 33.34 -12.98 -29.14
C TRP A 854 32.04 -13.62 -29.67
N LEU A 855 32.11 -14.91 -29.99
CA LEU A 855 30.93 -15.69 -30.38
C LEU A 855 29.86 -15.64 -29.29
N ASN A 856 28.60 -15.53 -29.70
CA ASN A 856 27.47 -15.55 -28.78
C ASN A 856 27.40 -16.89 -28.03
N VAL A 857 27.47 -16.84 -26.70
CA VAL A 857 27.43 -18.01 -25.81
C VAL A 857 26.00 -18.40 -25.45
N LYS A 858 25.02 -17.48 -25.58
CA LYS A 858 23.61 -17.74 -25.24
C LYS A 858 22.90 -18.56 -26.32
N THR A 859 23.44 -18.60 -27.54
CA THR A 859 22.87 -19.30 -28.69
C THR A 859 23.67 -20.55 -29.03
N ASP A 860 23.11 -21.44 -29.86
CA ASP A 860 23.77 -22.68 -30.29
C ASP A 860 25.03 -22.45 -31.16
N THR A 861 25.34 -21.20 -31.50
CA THR A 861 26.53 -20.79 -32.28
C THR A 861 27.84 -21.20 -31.61
N ILE A 862 27.91 -21.23 -30.27
CA ILE A 862 29.13 -21.59 -29.53
C ILE A 862 29.58 -23.04 -29.79
N TRP A 863 28.65 -23.94 -30.13
CA TRP A 863 28.97 -25.34 -30.44
C TRP A 863 29.78 -25.51 -31.72
N ALA A 864 29.73 -24.54 -32.64
CA ALA A 864 30.58 -24.51 -33.83
C ALA A 864 32.07 -24.38 -33.49
N PHE A 865 32.40 -23.81 -32.33
CA PHE A 865 33.77 -23.74 -31.81
C PHE A 865 34.08 -24.90 -30.86
N VAL A 866 33.26 -25.08 -29.82
CA VAL A 866 33.53 -26.04 -28.73
C VAL A 866 33.53 -27.50 -29.24
N GLY A 867 32.59 -27.86 -30.11
CA GLY A 867 32.48 -29.22 -30.65
C GLY A 867 33.76 -29.68 -31.38
N PRO A 868 34.22 -28.93 -32.40
CA PRO A 868 35.49 -29.22 -33.08
C PRO A 868 36.71 -29.26 -32.16
N VAL A 869 36.81 -28.36 -31.17
CA VAL A 869 37.92 -28.35 -30.20
C VAL A 869 37.94 -29.64 -29.38
N VAL A 870 36.80 -30.08 -28.84
CA VAL A 870 36.69 -31.34 -28.09
C VAL A 870 37.08 -32.53 -28.96
N PHE A 871 36.64 -32.55 -30.22
CA PHE A 871 37.00 -33.59 -31.18
C PHE A 871 38.52 -33.65 -31.43
N VAL A 872 39.15 -32.49 -31.69
CA VAL A 872 40.61 -32.38 -31.89
C VAL A 872 41.38 -32.90 -30.67
N LEU A 873 41.00 -32.46 -29.47
CA LEU A 873 41.66 -32.86 -28.23
C LEU A 873 41.54 -34.38 -28.00
N ALA A 874 40.37 -34.97 -28.27
CA ALA A 874 40.15 -36.40 -28.15
C ALA A 874 41.04 -37.21 -29.13
N VAL A 875 41.12 -36.79 -30.40
CA VAL A 875 41.97 -37.44 -31.40
C VAL A 875 43.45 -37.33 -31.01
N ASN A 876 43.91 -36.15 -30.60
CA ASN A 876 45.28 -35.93 -30.17
C ASN A 876 45.66 -36.75 -28.94
N ALA A 877 44.75 -36.90 -27.97
CA ALA A 877 44.95 -37.76 -26.81
C ALA A 877 45.12 -39.24 -27.21
N VAL A 878 44.27 -39.75 -28.11
CA VAL A 878 44.36 -41.12 -28.63
C VAL A 878 45.69 -41.34 -29.36
N VAL A 879 46.09 -40.39 -30.21
CA VAL A 879 47.35 -40.41 -30.94
C VAL A 879 48.54 -40.42 -29.97
N LEU A 880 48.55 -39.52 -28.99
CA LEU A 880 49.62 -39.43 -27.98
C LEU A 880 49.75 -40.74 -27.20
N CYS A 881 48.64 -41.28 -26.68
CA CYS A 881 48.63 -42.54 -25.94
C CYS A 881 49.20 -43.70 -26.77
N ARG A 882 48.79 -43.82 -28.03
CA ARG A 882 49.29 -44.88 -28.92
C ARG A 882 50.77 -44.69 -29.27
N VAL A 883 51.20 -43.47 -29.57
CA VAL A 883 52.61 -43.16 -29.84
C VAL A 883 53.47 -43.51 -28.61
N VAL A 884 53.07 -43.11 -27.40
CA VAL A 884 53.76 -43.45 -26.15
C VAL A 884 53.83 -44.97 -25.96
N MET A 885 52.74 -45.70 -26.17
CA MET A 885 52.74 -47.16 -26.06
C MET A 885 53.72 -47.82 -27.04
N VAL A 886 53.76 -47.35 -28.29
CA VAL A 886 54.67 -47.88 -29.32
C VAL A 886 56.13 -47.52 -29.01
N THR A 887 56.42 -46.28 -28.61
CA THR A 887 57.78 -45.85 -28.26
C THR A 887 58.30 -46.57 -27.01
N VAL A 888 57.49 -46.72 -25.96
CA VAL A 888 57.85 -47.50 -24.76
C VAL A 888 58.04 -48.97 -25.10
N SER A 889 57.17 -49.57 -25.92
CA SER A 889 57.31 -50.99 -26.31
C SER A 889 58.56 -51.25 -27.15
N SER A 890 58.96 -50.31 -28.01
CA SER A 890 60.17 -50.40 -28.84
C SER A 890 61.43 -50.13 -28.03
N ALA A 891 61.42 -49.17 -27.10
CA ALA A 891 62.50 -48.93 -26.14
C ALA A 891 62.71 -50.14 -25.23
N ARG A 892 61.63 -50.75 -24.71
CA ARG A 892 61.70 -51.97 -23.90
C ARG A 892 62.26 -53.16 -24.69
N ARG A 893 61.93 -53.29 -25.99
CA ARG A 893 62.53 -54.29 -26.88
C ARG A 893 64.02 -54.05 -27.13
N ARG A 894 64.44 -52.79 -27.38
CA ARG A 894 65.86 -52.43 -27.53
C ARG A 894 66.67 -52.66 -26.25
N ALA A 895 66.11 -52.33 -25.08
CA ALA A 895 66.72 -52.61 -23.78
C ALA A 895 66.91 -54.11 -23.53
N LYS A 896 65.95 -54.96 -23.96
CA LYS A 896 66.11 -56.42 -23.93
C LYS A 896 67.18 -56.95 -24.90
N MET A 897 67.37 -56.32 -26.07
CA MET A 897 68.42 -56.72 -27.02
C MET A 897 69.83 -56.30 -26.56
N LEU A 898 69.94 -55.29 -25.69
CA LEU A 898 71.21 -54.81 -25.12
C LEU A 898 71.60 -55.51 -23.80
N SER A 899 70.76 -56.38 -23.23
CA SER A 899 71.20 -57.27 -22.16
C SER A 899 72.01 -58.42 -22.77
N PRO A 900 73.28 -58.63 -22.40
CA PRO A 900 74.08 -59.71 -22.96
C PRO A 900 73.40 -61.05 -22.65
N SER A 901 73.16 -61.87 -23.67
CA SER A 901 72.63 -63.21 -23.48
C SER A 901 73.66 -64.04 -22.72
N SER A 902 73.30 -64.51 -21.53
CA SER A 902 74.02 -65.53 -20.76
C SER A 902 73.93 -66.92 -21.42
N ALA A 903 74.01 -66.98 -22.76
CA ALA A 903 73.79 -68.19 -23.56
C ALA A 903 75.06 -68.65 -24.32
N SER A 904 76.25 -68.14 -23.96
CA SER A 904 77.55 -68.70 -24.42
C SER A 904 78.40 -69.29 -23.28
N LYS A 905 77.86 -69.44 -22.06
CA LYS A 905 78.59 -70.01 -20.91
C LYS A 905 78.35 -71.51 -20.66
N MET A 906 77.67 -72.21 -21.55
CA MET A 906 77.26 -73.60 -21.36
C MET A 906 77.77 -74.50 -22.50
N GLN A 907 79.06 -74.38 -22.84
CA GLN A 907 79.74 -75.31 -23.76
C GLN A 907 81.25 -75.51 -23.49
N THR A 908 81.74 -75.22 -22.28
CA THR A 908 83.15 -75.43 -21.89
C THR A 908 83.35 -76.09 -20.53
N PHE A 909 82.32 -76.74 -19.98
CA PHE A 909 82.45 -77.63 -18.80
C PHE A 909 81.92 -79.02 -19.15
N ASP A 910 82.63 -79.72 -20.05
CA ASP A 910 82.59 -81.19 -20.15
C ASP A 910 83.80 -81.65 -20.99
N LEU A 911 84.96 -81.71 -20.33
CA LEU A 911 86.15 -82.48 -20.74
C LEU A 911 87.00 -82.77 -19.50
N THR A 912 86.44 -83.57 -18.59
CA THR A 912 87.06 -84.52 -17.63
C THR A 912 85.88 -85.36 -17.12
N TRP A 913 85.50 -86.47 -17.74
CA TRP A 913 86.26 -87.71 -17.94
C TRP A 913 85.85 -88.42 -19.23
#